data_AF-A0A2E7HRS8-F1
#
_entry.id   AF-A0A2E7HRS8-F1
#
_cell.length_a   1.000
_cell.length_b   1.000
_cell.length_c   1.000
_cell.angle_alpha   90.00
_cell.angle_beta   90.00
_cell.angle_gamma   90.00
#
_symmetry.space_group_name_H-M   'P 1'
#
loop_
_entity.id
_entity.type
_entity.pdbx_description
1 polymer ?
#
loop_
_entity_poly.entity_id
_entity_poly.type
_entity_poly.pdbx_seq_one_letter_code
_entity_poly.pdbx_strand_id
1 'polypeptide(L)'
;MSVTTDAMTPERSNRLDEAFSDCLARVANLRPILSVKSGALTSLVCDDPPARDARIATCRSCNGAMRGNDRGRVLCRGCRANPVVLEGAPIITTMYHHGHSKYHLDDATKALIVQIGHQRDIAYEAQLVAKHYAYLAYNVHERYRRHKGNRNVHFTPERVRNCSYERELVFCNPRYTESSDGTRRIPVARVDDRHPPVSVGGLGAKLFDVVKDAALTWLYSLDAMIRAHFAITLERRPNDTSVQTTIDDFANLIAKRATLLERRDDDDPTTYLCTQFFEWIAQIQFVKCEHHAAGRRRADIRAMRELMGLARGEPVPASATPLADFLATPCPELLKALPSVTADMRFDALAEALTQPREERAVLLDNWRASIYPESLCMLLEGAIYHVQQWQPSLFLNCLRRHAKPASRPLPQQGWVDSAEIGHWSFVSRAAHAQRRTGLDPTGLRIVLMSSALMQLSAEGNFFVPGVMRCEMMFTECQNHIHVATHAYKALSNQMWPFLVGEPWRACRDQLLQWQGSHVENDVRRAGALLQGFSMNEIASRFLVGRGPVVEMCSNVASMARHKMVHKPEPHYGEWFPMLVELLLPILAQLRESVGLGPDLVADPVAEALRLLKSVRDWLPADGDVRITAGEAYALPELKSVLMRLRDKGSPLVRFVRPKRSSVNCWILNRDELARVLNK
;
A
#
# COMPACT_ATOMS: atom_id res chain seq x y z
N MET A 1 -27.64 15.08 -58.69
CA MET A 1 -27.25 14.43 -59.96
C MET A 1 -26.42 13.22 -59.59
N SER A 2 -26.94 12.00 -59.82
CA SER A 2 -26.17 10.77 -59.61
C SER A 2 -25.16 10.64 -60.74
N VAL A 3 -23.89 10.90 -60.45
CA VAL A 3 -22.80 10.57 -61.38
C VAL A 3 -22.60 9.07 -61.26
N THR A 4 -23.06 8.33 -62.27
CA THR A 4 -22.61 6.96 -62.52
C THR A 4 -21.09 6.95 -62.56
N THR A 5 -20.46 5.95 -61.94
CA THR A 5 -19.01 5.71 -61.99
C THR A 5 -18.57 5.42 -63.42
N ASP A 6 -18.54 6.45 -64.27
CA ASP A 6 -17.84 6.44 -65.54
C ASP A 6 -16.36 6.18 -65.26
N ALA A 7 -15.73 5.38 -66.12
CA ALA A 7 -14.33 5.01 -66.00
C ALA A 7 -13.46 6.24 -65.77
N MET A 8 -12.70 6.29 -64.66
CA MET A 8 -11.75 7.37 -64.37
C MET A 8 -10.82 7.58 -65.57
N THR A 9 -10.85 8.78 -66.17
CA THR A 9 -9.91 9.11 -67.25
C THR A 9 -8.48 9.19 -66.71
N PRO A 10 -7.45 9.00 -67.56
CA PRO A 10 -6.05 9.15 -67.16
C PRO A 10 -5.74 10.52 -66.53
N GLU A 11 -6.30 11.62 -67.06
CA GLU A 11 -6.08 12.96 -66.51
C GLU A 11 -6.77 13.17 -65.16
N ARG A 12 -7.93 12.53 -64.94
CA ARG A 12 -8.63 12.57 -63.63
C ARG A 12 -7.86 11.74 -62.59
N SER A 13 -7.33 10.59 -62.99
CA SER A 13 -6.50 9.74 -62.15
C SER A 13 -5.21 10.43 -61.71
N ASN A 14 -4.48 11.07 -62.64
CA ASN A 14 -3.25 11.79 -62.32
C ASN A 14 -3.49 12.96 -61.33
N ARG A 15 -4.60 13.69 -61.49
CA ARG A 15 -4.98 14.76 -60.55
C ARG A 15 -5.33 14.22 -59.16
N LEU A 16 -6.00 13.06 -59.10
CA LEU A 16 -6.30 12.40 -57.83
C LEU A 16 -5.01 11.93 -57.14
N ASP A 17 -4.10 11.31 -57.90
CA ASP A 17 -2.80 10.83 -57.41
C ASP A 17 -1.95 12.00 -56.85
N GLU A 18 -1.92 13.14 -57.54
CA GLU A 18 -1.24 14.35 -57.06
C GLU A 18 -1.88 14.91 -55.78
N ALA A 19 -3.19 15.14 -55.77
CA ALA A 19 -3.91 15.69 -54.63
C ALA A 19 -3.82 14.76 -53.39
N PHE A 20 -3.91 13.45 -53.61
CA PHE A 20 -3.77 12.46 -52.56
C PHE A 20 -2.35 12.40 -52.01
N SER A 21 -1.33 12.56 -52.86
CA SER A 21 0.06 12.67 -52.41
C SER A 21 0.29 13.88 -51.49
N ASP A 22 -0.33 15.04 -51.80
CA ASP A 22 -0.26 16.24 -50.94
C ASP A 22 -0.99 16.02 -49.61
N CYS A 23 -2.17 15.39 -49.65
CA CYS A 23 -2.94 15.06 -48.46
C CYS A 23 -2.15 14.13 -47.52
N LEU A 24 -1.59 13.04 -48.07
CA LEU A 24 -0.73 12.11 -47.33
C LEU A 24 0.48 12.83 -46.72
N ALA A 25 1.15 13.69 -47.49
CA ALA A 25 2.31 14.42 -47.01
C ALA A 25 1.97 15.33 -45.81
N ARG A 26 0.81 16.01 -45.85
CA ARG A 26 0.34 16.84 -44.73
C ARG A 26 0.01 16.00 -43.50
N VAL A 27 -0.76 14.91 -43.68
CA VAL A 27 -1.21 14.06 -42.56
C VAL A 27 -0.03 13.34 -41.90
N ALA A 28 0.92 12.82 -42.68
CA ALA A 28 2.11 12.14 -42.16
C ALA A 28 2.98 13.03 -41.25
N ASN A 29 2.91 14.35 -41.43
CA ASN A 29 3.68 15.33 -40.66
C ASN A 29 2.93 15.90 -39.44
N LEU A 30 1.68 15.49 -39.20
CA LEU A 30 0.93 15.95 -38.03
C LEU A 30 1.51 15.42 -36.72
N ARG A 31 1.30 16.18 -35.65
CA ARG A 31 1.73 15.87 -34.28
C ARG A 31 0.51 15.73 -33.38
N PRO A 32 -0.18 14.58 -33.42
CA PRO A 32 -1.44 14.38 -32.72
C PRO A 32 -1.27 14.32 -31.20
N ILE A 33 -0.07 14.09 -30.66
CA ILE A 33 0.15 14.02 -29.21
C ILE A 33 0.68 15.36 -28.67
N LEU A 34 0.03 15.88 -27.63
CA LEU A 34 0.56 16.97 -26.81
C LEU A 34 0.83 16.49 -25.39
N SER A 35 1.96 16.95 -24.84
CA SER A 35 2.33 16.69 -23.46
C SER A 35 2.63 17.98 -22.71
N VAL A 36 2.38 17.99 -21.41
CA VAL A 36 2.72 19.10 -20.50
C VAL A 36 3.88 18.66 -19.63
N LYS A 37 4.99 19.39 -19.70
CA LYS A 37 6.14 19.23 -18.83
C LYS A 37 6.08 20.24 -17.69
N SER A 38 5.97 19.75 -16.45
CA SER A 38 6.01 20.56 -15.22
C SER A 38 7.20 20.12 -14.36
N GLY A 39 8.30 20.86 -14.45
CA GLY A 39 9.60 20.44 -13.92
C GLY A 39 10.17 19.26 -14.73
N ALA A 40 10.39 18.13 -14.06
CA ALA A 40 10.86 16.87 -14.67
C ALA A 40 9.71 15.89 -14.99
N LEU A 41 8.47 16.21 -14.62
CA LEU A 41 7.31 15.37 -14.91
C LEU A 41 6.70 15.78 -16.26
N THR A 42 6.42 14.79 -17.11
CA THR A 42 5.69 14.96 -18.38
C THR A 42 4.38 14.18 -18.29
N SER A 43 3.25 14.82 -18.59
CA SER A 43 1.92 14.19 -18.65
C SER A 43 1.24 14.50 -19.98
N LEU A 44 0.33 13.65 -20.46
CA LEU A 44 -0.45 13.96 -21.66
C LEU A 44 -1.49 15.05 -21.35
N VAL A 45 -1.82 15.90 -22.33
CA VAL A 45 -2.82 16.97 -22.16
C VAL A 45 -4.24 16.43 -21.92
N CYS A 46 -4.49 15.16 -22.26
CA CYS A 46 -5.80 14.52 -22.16
C CYS A 46 -6.02 13.76 -20.83
N ASP A 47 -5.02 13.65 -19.96
CA ASP A 47 -5.15 12.95 -18.68
C ASP A 47 -5.67 13.92 -17.60
N ASP A 48 -6.68 13.48 -16.82
CA ASP A 48 -7.14 14.21 -15.65
C ASP A 48 -5.97 14.48 -14.69
N PRO A 49 -5.85 15.69 -14.12
CA PRO A 49 -4.80 15.96 -13.15
C PRO A 49 -4.97 15.01 -11.95
N PRO A 50 -3.91 14.31 -11.52
CA PRO A 50 -4.00 13.33 -10.45
C PRO A 50 -4.57 13.97 -9.18
N ALA A 51 -5.56 13.29 -8.58
CA ALA A 51 -6.21 13.74 -7.36
C ALA A 51 -5.19 13.94 -6.23
N ARG A 52 -5.51 14.85 -5.29
CA ARG A 52 -4.70 15.04 -4.08
C ARG A 52 -4.72 13.76 -3.25
N ASP A 53 -3.54 13.22 -2.95
CA ASP A 53 -3.36 12.07 -2.07
C ASP A 53 -2.46 12.43 -0.89
N ALA A 54 -3.02 12.51 0.32
CA ALA A 54 -2.32 12.89 1.54
C ALA A 54 -1.06 12.04 1.87
N ARG A 55 -0.92 10.85 1.25
CA ARG A 55 0.25 9.97 1.35
C ARG A 55 1.50 10.54 0.66
N ILE A 56 1.34 11.45 -0.29
CA ILE A 56 2.48 12.04 -1.03
C ILE A 56 3.22 13.06 -0.15
N ALA A 57 4.41 12.66 0.31
CA ALA A 57 5.29 13.45 1.17
C ALA A 57 6.47 14.12 0.43
N THR A 58 6.71 13.78 -0.84
CA THR A 58 7.81 14.31 -1.65
C THR A 58 7.34 14.67 -3.07
N CYS A 59 7.92 15.74 -3.64
CA CYS A 59 7.65 16.16 -5.02
C CYS A 59 8.15 15.10 -6.01
N ARG A 60 7.31 14.65 -6.95
CA ARG A 60 7.73 13.66 -7.96
C ARG A 60 8.79 14.17 -8.93
N SER A 61 8.90 15.48 -9.12
CA SER A 61 9.88 16.06 -10.04
C SER A 61 11.26 16.23 -9.41
N CYS A 62 11.35 16.80 -8.20
CA CYS A 62 12.63 17.17 -7.60
C CYS A 62 12.99 16.34 -6.36
N ASN A 63 12.12 15.40 -5.95
CA ASN A 63 12.21 14.65 -4.69
C ASN A 63 12.26 15.51 -3.40
N GLY A 64 12.04 16.82 -3.52
CA GLY A 64 11.99 17.72 -2.35
C GLY A 64 10.80 17.40 -1.44
N ALA A 65 11.00 17.55 -0.13
CA ALA A 65 9.95 17.31 0.87
C ALA A 65 8.78 18.29 0.72
N MET A 66 7.56 17.77 0.77
CA MET A 66 6.32 18.53 0.62
C MET A 66 5.82 19.00 1.99
N ARG A 67 5.56 20.30 2.15
CA ARG A 67 5.14 20.91 3.43
C ARG A 67 3.85 21.72 3.26
N GLY A 68 3.06 21.83 4.33
CA GLY A 68 1.84 22.64 4.37
C GLY A 68 0.85 22.30 3.24
N ASN A 69 0.40 23.32 2.51
CA ASN A 69 -0.57 23.20 1.41
C ASN A 69 -0.06 22.40 0.19
N ASP A 70 1.23 22.13 0.11
CA ASP A 70 1.80 21.28 -0.94
C ASP A 70 1.68 19.79 -0.60
N ARG A 71 1.44 19.43 0.67
CA ARG A 71 1.28 18.04 1.07
C ARG A 71 0.12 17.38 0.31
N GLY A 72 0.39 16.18 -0.17
CA GLY A 72 -0.54 15.38 -0.96
C GLY A 72 -0.74 15.79 -2.42
N ARG A 73 0.02 16.76 -2.91
CA ARG A 73 0.08 17.08 -4.35
C ARG A 73 1.23 16.32 -5.01
N VAL A 74 1.11 16.09 -6.32
CA VAL A 74 2.15 15.37 -7.09
C VAL A 74 3.45 16.17 -7.25
N LEU A 75 3.34 17.49 -7.40
CA LEU A 75 4.47 18.40 -7.61
C LEU A 75 4.51 19.48 -6.52
N CYS A 76 5.68 19.99 -6.14
CA CYS A 76 5.78 21.15 -5.24
C CYS A 76 5.37 22.44 -5.96
N ARG A 77 5.14 23.53 -5.20
CA ARG A 77 4.81 24.84 -5.78
C ARG A 77 5.82 25.31 -6.83
N GLY A 78 7.12 25.08 -6.60
CA GLY A 78 8.19 25.45 -7.53
C GLY A 78 8.09 24.72 -8.87
N CYS A 79 7.92 23.40 -8.85
CA CYS A 79 7.80 22.59 -10.07
C CYS A 79 6.48 22.82 -10.84
N ARG A 80 5.48 23.47 -10.24
CA ARG A 80 4.19 23.79 -10.87
C ARG A 80 4.14 25.17 -11.53
N ALA A 81 5.09 26.06 -11.24
CA ALA A 81 4.97 27.47 -11.61
C ALA A 81 5.02 27.72 -13.12
N ASN A 82 5.74 26.87 -13.89
CA ASN A 82 5.99 27.07 -15.31
C ASN A 82 5.80 25.76 -16.12
N PRO A 83 4.56 25.34 -16.40
CA PRO A 83 4.33 24.23 -17.31
C PRO A 83 4.73 24.61 -18.75
N VAL A 84 5.37 23.68 -19.46
CA VAL A 84 5.71 23.83 -20.89
C VAL A 84 4.91 22.81 -21.68
N VAL A 85 4.16 23.24 -22.70
CA VAL A 85 3.51 22.32 -23.64
C VAL A 85 4.54 21.89 -24.68
N LEU A 86 4.69 20.58 -24.85
CA LEU A 86 5.59 19.95 -25.81
C LEU A 86 4.76 19.18 -26.84
N GLU A 87 5.04 19.45 -28.11
CA GLU A 87 4.50 18.65 -29.21
C GLU A 87 5.24 17.32 -29.31
N GLY A 88 4.47 16.25 -29.55
CA GLY A 88 5.01 14.92 -29.80
C GLY A 88 5.71 14.79 -31.15
N ALA A 89 6.22 13.60 -31.43
CA ALA A 89 6.81 13.30 -32.73
C ALA A 89 5.74 13.33 -33.85
N PRO A 90 6.13 13.63 -35.10
CA PRO A 90 5.26 13.47 -36.25
C PRO A 90 4.73 12.03 -36.37
N ILE A 91 3.57 11.88 -36.99
CA ILE A 91 2.94 10.57 -37.26
C ILE A 91 3.94 9.63 -37.94
N ILE A 92 4.62 10.08 -39.00
CA ILE A 92 5.55 9.24 -39.74
C ILE A 92 6.70 8.69 -38.89
N THR A 93 7.21 9.49 -37.96
CA THR A 93 8.26 9.08 -37.02
C THR A 93 7.72 8.09 -36.00
N THR A 94 6.51 8.34 -35.49
CA THR A 94 5.84 7.42 -34.56
C THR A 94 5.53 6.08 -35.22
N MET A 95 5.02 6.10 -36.46
CA MET A 95 4.76 4.92 -37.27
C MET A 95 6.02 4.07 -37.46
N TYR A 96 7.13 4.70 -37.85
CA TYR A 96 8.39 3.99 -38.09
C TYR A 96 8.90 3.27 -36.84
N HIS A 97 8.87 3.93 -35.68
CA HIS A 97 9.42 3.35 -34.44
C HIS A 97 8.46 2.41 -33.72
N HIS A 98 7.14 2.60 -33.86
CA HIS A 98 6.14 1.98 -32.99
C HIS A 98 5.01 1.27 -33.75
N GLY A 99 4.91 1.44 -35.07
CA GLY A 99 3.80 0.94 -35.89
C GLY A 99 3.95 -0.47 -36.44
N HIS A 100 5.07 -1.16 -36.18
CA HIS A 100 5.27 -2.54 -36.64
C HIS A 100 4.23 -3.48 -36.01
N SER A 101 3.70 -4.40 -36.81
CA SER A 101 2.77 -5.48 -36.37
C SER A 101 3.22 -6.25 -35.12
N LYS A 102 4.52 -6.38 -34.85
CA LYS A 102 5.06 -7.04 -33.65
C LYS A 102 4.78 -6.27 -32.35
N TYR A 103 4.45 -4.99 -32.45
CA TYR A 103 4.09 -4.12 -31.33
C TYR A 103 2.58 -3.89 -31.23
N HIS A 104 1.79 -4.59 -32.05
CA HIS A 104 0.34 -4.49 -31.97
C HIS A 104 -0.15 -5.00 -30.62
N LEU A 105 -0.88 -4.14 -29.91
CA LEU A 105 -1.47 -4.45 -28.61
C LEU A 105 -2.73 -5.30 -28.81
N ASP A 106 -2.57 -6.62 -28.84
CA ASP A 106 -3.70 -7.56 -28.77
C ASP A 106 -4.32 -7.60 -27.37
N ASP A 107 -5.49 -8.23 -27.24
CA ASP A 107 -6.22 -8.24 -25.95
C ASP A 107 -5.46 -9.01 -24.86
N ALA A 108 -4.66 -10.00 -25.23
CA ALA A 108 -3.76 -10.72 -24.33
C ALA A 108 -2.66 -9.79 -23.78
N THR A 109 -1.99 -9.03 -24.65
CA THR A 109 -0.97 -8.04 -24.27
C THR A 109 -1.57 -6.91 -23.43
N LYS A 110 -2.78 -6.45 -23.75
CA LYS A 110 -3.49 -5.47 -22.92
C LYS A 110 -3.78 -6.02 -21.52
N ALA A 111 -4.31 -7.25 -21.42
CA ALA A 111 -4.56 -7.89 -20.14
C ALA A 111 -3.26 -8.03 -19.32
N LEU A 112 -2.15 -8.37 -19.98
CA LEU A 112 -0.84 -8.46 -19.38
C LEU A 112 -0.31 -7.11 -18.88
N ILE A 113 -0.44 -6.04 -19.68
CA ILE A 113 -0.09 -4.67 -19.27
C ILE A 113 -0.92 -4.25 -18.06
N VAL A 114 -2.23 -4.53 -18.05
CA VAL A 114 -3.11 -4.23 -16.92
C VAL A 114 -2.67 -4.99 -15.67
N GLN A 115 -2.33 -6.28 -15.81
CA GLN A 115 -1.84 -7.09 -14.70
C GLN A 115 -0.51 -6.55 -14.15
N ILE A 116 0.50 -6.34 -14.99
CA ILE A 116 1.81 -5.79 -14.58
C ILE A 116 1.63 -4.37 -14.01
N GLY A 117 0.77 -3.56 -14.62
CA GLY A 117 0.42 -2.22 -14.16
C GLY A 117 -0.17 -2.23 -12.76
N HIS A 118 -1.12 -3.12 -12.49
CA HIS A 118 -1.69 -3.29 -11.15
C HIS A 118 -0.63 -3.69 -10.12
N GLN A 119 0.23 -4.67 -10.44
CA GLN A 119 1.33 -5.08 -9.56
C GLN A 119 2.32 -3.94 -9.30
N ARG A 120 2.65 -3.17 -10.35
CA ARG A 120 3.54 -2.00 -10.27
C ARG A 120 2.94 -0.93 -9.36
N ASP A 121 1.63 -0.70 -9.45
CA ASP A 121 0.94 0.29 -8.64
C ASP A 121 0.92 -0.13 -7.17
N ILE A 122 0.72 -1.42 -6.86
CA ILE A 122 0.87 -1.91 -5.47
C ILE A 122 2.30 -1.73 -4.96
N ALA A 123 3.32 -2.02 -5.78
CA ALA A 123 4.71 -1.80 -5.39
C ALA A 123 5.00 -0.32 -5.13
N TYR A 124 4.41 0.57 -5.91
CA TYR A 124 4.47 2.01 -5.70
C TYR A 124 3.79 2.44 -4.40
N GLU A 125 2.59 1.94 -4.12
CA GLU A 125 1.87 2.22 -2.88
C GLU A 125 2.64 1.74 -1.64
N ALA A 126 3.20 0.52 -1.70
CA ALA A 126 4.05 -0.02 -0.64
C ALA A 126 5.26 0.88 -0.38
N GLN A 127 5.91 1.36 -1.45
CA GLN A 127 7.02 2.32 -1.35
C GLN A 127 6.57 3.62 -0.66
N LEU A 128 5.40 4.16 -1.00
CA LEU A 128 4.87 5.38 -0.39
C LEU A 128 4.60 5.20 1.11
N VAL A 129 3.98 4.08 1.50
CA VAL A 129 3.70 3.74 2.90
C VAL A 129 5.01 3.63 3.69
N ALA A 130 5.99 2.90 3.18
CA ALA A 130 7.29 2.76 3.85
C ALA A 130 8.04 4.10 3.97
N LYS A 131 8.04 4.93 2.91
CA LYS A 131 8.59 6.31 2.97
C LYS A 131 7.90 7.17 4.02
N HIS A 132 6.59 7.05 4.14
CA HIS A 132 5.82 7.80 5.13
C HIS A 132 6.23 7.42 6.56
N TYR A 133 6.28 6.13 6.88
CA TYR A 133 6.66 5.66 8.21
C TYR A 133 8.13 5.92 8.53
N ALA A 134 9.05 5.76 7.56
CA ALA A 134 10.43 6.18 7.71
C ALA A 134 10.54 7.68 8.05
N TYR A 135 9.75 8.53 7.38
CA TYR A 135 9.71 9.96 7.67
C TYR A 135 9.15 10.26 9.08
N LEU A 136 8.10 9.57 9.52
CA LEU A 136 7.59 9.70 10.88
C LEU A 136 8.63 9.30 11.93
N ALA A 137 9.27 8.15 11.74
CA ALA A 137 10.34 7.67 12.61
C ALA A 137 11.51 8.66 12.67
N TYR A 138 11.95 9.18 11.51
CA TYR A 138 13.00 10.20 11.44
C TYR A 138 12.64 11.48 12.21
N ASN A 139 11.42 11.98 12.07
CA ASN A 139 10.99 13.18 12.81
C ASN A 139 10.98 12.97 14.33
N VAL A 140 10.57 11.79 14.80
CA VAL A 140 10.62 11.43 16.22
C VAL A 140 12.08 11.38 16.69
N HIS A 141 12.96 10.72 15.93
CA HIS A 141 14.38 10.66 16.23
C HIS A 141 15.04 12.05 16.31
N GLU A 142 14.76 12.94 15.34
CA GLU A 142 15.28 14.31 15.34
C GLU A 142 14.79 15.14 16.53
N ARG A 143 13.54 14.97 16.95
CA ARG A 143 13.02 15.63 18.16
C ARG A 143 13.71 15.10 19.40
N TYR A 144 13.84 13.78 19.53
CA TYR A 144 14.55 13.14 20.63
C TYR A 144 16.00 13.61 20.73
N ARG A 145 16.73 13.67 19.60
CA ARG A 145 18.11 14.17 19.53
C ARG A 145 18.27 15.61 20.02
N ARG A 146 17.23 16.43 19.89
CA ARG A 146 17.17 17.81 20.40
C ARG A 146 16.66 17.88 21.85
N HIS A 147 16.69 16.77 22.58
CA HIS A 147 16.17 16.60 23.94
C HIS A 147 14.68 16.95 24.08
N LYS A 148 13.87 16.70 23.04
CA LYS A 148 12.42 16.92 23.06
C LYS A 148 11.68 15.61 22.85
N GLY A 149 11.06 15.08 23.91
CA GLY A 149 10.14 13.94 23.87
C GLY A 149 10.80 12.55 23.99
N ASN A 150 9.99 11.51 23.82
CA ASN A 150 10.40 10.10 23.83
C ASN A 150 10.74 9.61 22.41
N ARG A 151 11.26 8.38 22.30
CA ARG A 151 11.58 7.73 21.01
C ARG A 151 10.38 7.02 20.36
N ASN A 152 9.15 7.31 20.78
CA ASN A 152 7.97 6.58 20.34
C ASN A 152 7.35 7.19 19.08
N VAL A 153 7.14 6.36 18.07
CA VAL A 153 6.33 6.67 16.90
C VAL A 153 4.91 6.22 17.17
N HIS A 154 3.97 7.13 16.99
CA HIS A 154 2.52 6.87 17.06
C HIS A 154 1.95 6.86 15.64
N PHE A 155 1.25 5.79 15.27
CA PHE A 155 0.59 5.64 13.97
C PHE A 155 -0.81 5.04 14.12
N THR A 156 -1.73 5.33 13.18
CA THR A 156 -3.17 5.02 13.30
C THR A 156 -3.65 4.05 12.22
N PRO A 157 -4.73 3.27 12.49
CA PRO A 157 -5.26 2.29 11.53
C PRO A 157 -5.67 2.90 10.19
N GLU A 158 -6.17 4.13 10.18
CA GLU A 158 -6.58 4.86 8.97
C GLU A 158 -5.45 4.97 7.94
N ARG A 159 -4.19 4.95 8.39
CA ARG A 159 -2.99 5.05 7.55
C ARG A 159 -2.42 3.69 7.17
N VAL A 160 -2.91 2.62 7.78
CA VAL A 160 -2.45 1.23 7.64
C VAL A 160 -3.34 0.42 6.70
N ARG A 161 -4.63 0.78 6.55
CA ARG A 161 -5.69 0.06 5.80
C ARG A 161 -5.47 -0.13 4.28
N ASN A 162 -4.31 0.19 3.72
CA ASN A 162 -3.99 -0.17 2.34
C ASN A 162 -3.40 -1.58 2.31
N CYS A 163 -3.88 -2.42 1.38
CA CYS A 163 -3.62 -3.87 1.31
C CYS A 163 -2.14 -4.28 1.35
N SER A 164 -1.21 -3.36 1.03
CA SER A 164 0.23 -3.60 1.04
C SER A 164 0.88 -3.63 2.43
N TYR A 165 0.23 -3.15 3.50
CA TYR A 165 0.83 -3.19 4.84
C TYR A 165 0.79 -4.60 5.44
N GLU A 166 -0.39 -5.23 5.46
CA GLU A 166 -0.58 -6.53 6.10
C GLU A 166 -0.07 -7.69 5.25
N ARG A 167 -0.25 -7.63 3.92
CA ARG A 167 0.02 -8.74 3.02
C ARG A 167 1.28 -8.49 2.19
N GLU A 168 2.15 -9.48 2.20
CA GLU A 168 3.21 -9.63 1.20
C GLU A 168 2.59 -10.20 -0.07
N LEU A 169 2.86 -9.56 -1.20
CA LEU A 169 2.44 -10.01 -2.51
C LEU A 169 3.67 -10.44 -3.28
N VAL A 170 3.69 -11.69 -3.70
CA VAL A 170 4.77 -12.25 -4.52
C VAL A 170 4.41 -12.04 -5.99
N PHE A 171 5.23 -11.28 -6.71
CA PHE A 171 5.04 -11.06 -8.14
C PHE A 171 6.00 -11.96 -8.93
N CYS A 172 5.45 -12.92 -9.66
CA CYS A 172 6.17 -13.74 -10.62
C CYS A 172 6.05 -13.12 -12.02
N ASN A 173 7.09 -13.25 -12.84
CA ASN A 173 7.05 -12.81 -14.23
C ASN A 173 6.07 -13.69 -15.04
N PRO A 174 4.95 -13.13 -15.57
CA PRO A 174 3.96 -13.90 -16.30
C PRO A 174 4.48 -14.50 -17.62
N ARG A 175 5.55 -13.97 -18.22
CA ARG A 175 6.13 -14.50 -19.48
C ARG A 175 6.85 -15.85 -19.32
N TYR A 176 7.13 -16.30 -18.11
CA TYR A 176 7.87 -17.54 -17.86
C TYR A 176 7.04 -18.60 -17.11
N THR A 177 5.77 -18.32 -16.87
CA THR A 177 4.78 -19.32 -16.42
C THR A 177 4.05 -19.99 -17.58
N GLU A 178 4.14 -19.43 -18.79
CA GLU A 178 3.61 -20.05 -19.99
C GLU A 178 4.69 -20.92 -20.64
N SER A 179 4.63 -22.21 -20.30
CA SER A 179 5.04 -23.26 -21.23
C SER A 179 4.40 -22.94 -22.59
N SER A 180 5.21 -22.83 -23.62
CA SER A 180 4.82 -22.64 -25.03
C SER A 180 4.02 -23.82 -25.61
N ASP A 181 3.38 -24.62 -24.76
CA ASP A 181 2.58 -25.77 -25.13
C ASP A 181 1.36 -25.82 -24.20
N GLY A 182 0.21 -25.39 -24.73
CA GLY A 182 -1.05 -25.16 -23.99
C GLY A 182 -1.71 -26.42 -23.40
N THR A 183 -0.95 -27.46 -23.08
CA THR A 183 -1.47 -28.76 -22.63
C THR A 183 -0.88 -29.28 -21.33
N ARG A 184 0.07 -28.60 -20.68
CA ARG A 184 0.55 -29.01 -19.35
C ARG A 184 0.70 -27.85 -18.38
N ARG A 185 -0.13 -27.86 -17.32
CA ARG A 185 0.15 -27.14 -16.07
C ARG A 185 1.44 -27.71 -15.48
N ILE A 186 2.56 -27.03 -15.68
CA ILE A 186 3.82 -27.35 -15.00
C ILE A 186 3.72 -26.78 -13.58
N PRO A 187 4.04 -27.56 -12.53
CA PRO A 187 4.11 -27.04 -11.17
C PRO A 187 5.18 -25.94 -11.08
N VAL A 188 4.92 -24.94 -10.22
CA VAL A 188 5.63 -23.66 -9.97
C VAL A 188 7.16 -23.78 -9.67
N ALA A 189 7.76 -24.96 -9.80
CA ALA A 189 9.09 -25.30 -9.30
C ALA A 189 10.28 -24.94 -10.21
N ARG A 190 10.09 -24.28 -11.36
CA ARG A 190 11.21 -23.76 -12.16
C ARG A 190 10.93 -22.35 -12.64
N VAL A 191 10.92 -21.42 -11.68
CA VAL A 191 11.14 -20.00 -11.99
C VAL A 191 12.55 -19.89 -12.56
N ASP A 192 12.66 -19.43 -13.80
CA ASP A 192 13.93 -19.20 -14.48
C ASP A 192 14.82 -18.27 -13.61
N ASP A 193 16.04 -18.71 -13.24
CA ASP A 193 16.97 -18.01 -12.32
C ASP A 193 17.30 -16.57 -12.75
N ARG A 194 16.98 -16.21 -14.00
CA ARG A 194 17.20 -14.88 -14.57
C ARG A 194 16.20 -13.83 -14.07
N HIS A 195 15.04 -14.22 -13.55
CA HIS A 195 13.99 -13.29 -13.08
C HIS A 195 13.33 -13.80 -11.79
N PRO A 196 13.99 -13.67 -10.63
CA PRO A 196 13.44 -14.11 -9.36
C PRO A 196 12.12 -13.39 -9.04
N PRO A 197 11.16 -14.08 -8.40
CA PRO A 197 9.91 -13.46 -8.00
C PRO A 197 10.20 -12.31 -7.04
N VAL A 198 9.53 -11.19 -7.24
CA VAL A 198 9.72 -10.00 -6.41
C VAL A 198 8.55 -9.88 -5.45
N SER A 199 8.83 -10.07 -4.16
CA SER A 199 7.84 -9.86 -3.11
C SER A 199 7.75 -8.39 -2.71
N VAL A 200 6.55 -7.86 -2.58
CA VAL A 200 6.31 -6.47 -2.15
C VAL A 200 5.12 -6.38 -1.21
N GLY A 201 5.19 -5.47 -0.25
CA GLY A 201 4.20 -5.34 0.82
C GLY A 201 4.61 -6.13 2.05
N GLY A 202 3.70 -6.33 2.99
CA GLY A 202 3.98 -7.03 4.24
C GLY A 202 4.84 -6.24 5.23
N LEU A 203 4.89 -4.90 5.13
CA LEU A 203 5.62 -4.07 6.10
C LEU A 203 5.15 -4.33 7.54
N GLY A 204 3.84 -4.51 7.73
CA GLY A 204 3.26 -4.84 9.03
C GLY A 204 3.79 -6.15 9.58
N ALA A 205 3.91 -7.18 8.74
CA ALA A 205 4.48 -8.47 9.15
C ALA A 205 5.95 -8.33 9.59
N LYS A 206 6.76 -7.56 8.85
CA LYS A 206 8.15 -7.29 9.23
C LYS A 206 8.27 -6.51 10.54
N LEU A 207 7.46 -5.47 10.72
CA LEU A 207 7.40 -4.75 11.99
C LEU A 207 6.92 -5.66 13.12
N PHE A 208 5.98 -6.56 12.85
CA PHE A 208 5.46 -7.54 13.81
C PHE A 208 6.57 -8.46 14.30
N ASP A 209 7.37 -9.03 13.40
CA ASP A 209 8.46 -9.94 13.74
C ASP A 209 9.47 -9.25 14.69
N VAL A 210 9.91 -8.04 14.35
CA VAL A 210 10.89 -7.30 15.17
C VAL A 210 10.30 -6.89 16.52
N VAL A 211 9.02 -6.51 16.59
CA VAL A 211 8.36 -6.22 17.87
C VAL A 211 8.16 -7.49 18.70
N LYS A 212 7.81 -8.61 18.06
CA LYS A 212 7.66 -9.91 18.73
C LYS A 212 8.96 -10.34 19.38
N ASP A 213 10.09 -10.25 18.68
CA ASP A 213 11.40 -10.60 19.25
C ASP A 213 11.77 -9.73 20.46
N ALA A 214 11.46 -8.43 20.39
CA ALA A 214 11.64 -7.51 21.52
C ALA A 214 10.71 -7.85 22.69
N ALA A 215 9.46 -8.25 22.42
CA ALA A 215 8.48 -8.66 23.42
C ALA A 215 8.87 -9.99 24.09
N LEU A 216 9.35 -10.96 23.32
CA LEU A 216 9.90 -12.23 23.83
C LEU A 216 11.05 -11.98 24.80
N THR A 217 12.03 -11.18 24.38
CA THR A 217 13.20 -10.85 25.20
C THR A 217 12.78 -10.21 26.54
N TRP A 218 11.81 -9.32 26.50
CA TRP A 218 11.26 -8.66 27.68
C TRP A 218 10.51 -9.64 28.59
N LEU A 219 9.66 -10.51 28.04
CA LEU A 219 8.89 -11.50 28.81
C LEU A 219 9.79 -12.56 29.46
N TYR A 220 10.84 -13.03 28.77
CA TYR A 220 11.84 -13.91 29.38
C TYR A 220 12.59 -13.23 30.52
N SER A 221 12.92 -11.93 30.36
CA SER A 221 13.54 -11.14 31.42
C SER A 221 12.60 -10.95 32.61
N LEU A 222 11.31 -10.75 32.34
CA LEU A 222 10.27 -10.64 33.36
C LEU A 222 10.11 -11.95 34.13
N ASP A 223 10.03 -13.10 33.45
CA ASP A 223 9.96 -14.43 34.07
C ASP A 223 11.20 -14.72 34.94
N ALA A 224 12.40 -14.43 34.42
CA ALA A 224 13.64 -14.59 35.19
C ALA A 224 13.62 -13.74 36.47
N MET A 225 13.12 -12.50 36.38
CA MET A 225 12.97 -11.61 37.53
C MET A 225 11.91 -12.10 38.52
N ILE A 226 10.75 -12.57 38.05
CA ILE A 226 9.70 -13.19 38.89
C ILE A 226 10.29 -14.35 39.69
N ARG A 227 10.97 -15.27 39.00
CA ARG A 227 11.58 -16.44 39.62
C ARG A 227 12.61 -16.07 40.68
N ALA A 228 13.52 -15.16 40.35
CA ALA A 228 14.56 -14.73 41.27
C ALA A 228 13.98 -13.99 42.48
N HIS A 229 13.02 -13.10 42.26
CA HIS A 229 12.43 -12.26 43.30
C HIS A 229 11.55 -13.04 44.29
N PHE A 230 10.73 -13.96 43.79
CA PHE A 230 9.86 -14.79 44.63
C PHE A 230 10.45 -16.15 45.01
N ALA A 231 11.71 -16.43 44.62
CA ALA A 231 12.44 -17.67 44.86
C ALA A 231 11.67 -18.93 44.42
N ILE A 232 11.13 -18.89 43.20
CA ILE A 232 10.40 -20.02 42.61
C ILE A 232 11.41 -21.06 42.09
N THR A 233 11.35 -22.28 42.60
CA THR A 233 12.22 -23.39 42.21
C THR A 233 11.91 -23.88 40.79
N LEU A 234 12.94 -24.32 40.06
CA LEU A 234 12.77 -24.99 38.77
C LEU A 234 12.53 -26.48 39.02
N GLU A 235 11.27 -26.90 39.07
CA GLU A 235 10.96 -28.32 38.90
C GLU A 235 11.15 -28.67 37.42
N ARG A 236 12.26 -29.36 37.09
CA ARG A 236 12.46 -29.90 35.73
C ARG A 236 11.50 -31.07 35.53
N ARG A 237 10.28 -30.80 35.10
CA ARG A 237 9.48 -31.80 34.40
C ARG A 237 10.07 -31.95 33.00
N PRO A 238 10.57 -33.14 32.61
CA PRO A 238 11.05 -33.34 31.24
C PRO A 238 9.91 -33.01 30.28
N ASN A 239 10.18 -32.15 29.29
CA ASN A 239 9.27 -31.71 28.22
C ASN A 239 8.16 -30.70 28.61
N ASP A 240 8.20 -30.05 29.77
CA ASP A 240 7.24 -28.96 30.08
C ASP A 240 7.60 -27.65 29.34
N THR A 241 6.92 -27.41 28.22
CA THR A 241 7.05 -26.18 27.41
C THR A 241 6.01 -25.11 27.76
N SER A 242 5.17 -25.33 28.78
CA SER A 242 3.99 -24.49 29.06
C SER A 242 4.34 -23.01 29.26
N VAL A 243 5.44 -22.71 29.96
CA VAL A 243 5.89 -21.32 30.18
C VAL A 243 6.35 -20.68 28.87
N GLN A 244 7.12 -21.42 28.05
CA GLN A 244 7.60 -20.94 26.77
C GLN A 244 6.44 -20.65 25.82
N THR A 245 5.51 -21.59 25.65
CA THR A 245 4.31 -21.40 24.82
C THR A 245 3.50 -20.18 25.27
N THR A 246 3.31 -20.01 26.58
CA THR A 246 2.59 -18.85 27.12
C THR A 246 3.30 -17.53 26.84
N ILE A 247 4.64 -17.50 26.98
CA ILE A 247 5.46 -16.32 26.65
C ILE A 247 5.33 -15.99 25.15
N ASP A 248 5.39 -17.00 24.29
CA ASP A 248 5.24 -16.82 22.84
C ASP A 248 3.86 -16.26 22.49
N ASP A 249 2.79 -16.76 23.11
CA ASP A 249 1.41 -16.27 22.92
C ASP A 249 1.28 -14.81 23.38
N PHE A 250 1.83 -14.46 24.54
CA PHE A 250 1.82 -13.08 25.04
C PHE A 250 2.61 -12.13 24.11
N ALA A 251 3.79 -12.55 23.64
CA ALA A 251 4.58 -11.77 22.71
C ALA A 251 3.85 -11.56 21.37
N ASN A 252 3.18 -12.59 20.85
CA ASN A 252 2.37 -12.49 19.65
C ASN A 252 1.27 -11.43 19.79
N LEU A 253 0.52 -11.43 20.90
CA LEU A 253 -0.57 -10.46 21.11
C LEU A 253 -0.04 -9.02 21.31
N ILE A 254 1.04 -8.86 22.08
CA ILE A 254 1.71 -7.56 22.26
C ILE A 254 2.16 -7.01 20.90
N ALA A 255 2.81 -7.84 20.08
CA ALA A 255 3.31 -7.45 18.78
C ALA A 255 2.17 -7.09 17.82
N LYS A 256 1.11 -7.91 17.72
CA LYS A 256 -0.09 -7.61 16.92
C LYS A 256 -0.68 -6.25 17.29
N ARG A 257 -0.80 -5.95 18.58
CA ARG A 257 -1.36 -4.68 19.05
C ARG A 257 -0.46 -3.49 18.72
N ALA A 258 0.84 -3.60 18.99
CA ALA A 258 1.81 -2.55 18.72
C ALA A 258 1.90 -2.23 17.21
N THR A 259 1.74 -3.22 16.34
CA THR A 259 1.83 -3.07 14.88
C THR A 259 0.48 -2.92 14.17
N LEU A 260 -0.61 -2.78 14.92
CA LEU A 260 -1.98 -2.64 14.39
C LEU A 260 -2.42 -3.82 13.50
N LEU A 261 -1.94 -5.02 13.80
CA LEU A 261 -2.37 -6.30 13.20
C LEU A 261 -3.32 -7.11 14.12
N GLU A 262 -3.69 -6.55 15.26
CA GLU A 262 -4.68 -7.12 16.17
C GLU A 262 -6.05 -7.17 15.47
N ARG A 263 -6.65 -8.35 15.40
CA ARG A 263 -8.04 -8.54 14.95
C ARG A 263 -8.90 -8.70 16.19
N ARG A 264 -9.95 -7.89 16.29
CA ARG A 264 -10.96 -8.04 17.34
C ARG A 264 -12.11 -8.81 16.75
N ASP A 265 -12.08 -10.12 16.98
CA ASP A 265 -13.24 -10.97 16.77
C ASP A 265 -14.03 -10.94 18.08
N ASP A 266 -15.27 -10.43 18.04
CA ASP A 266 -16.10 -10.21 19.24
C ASP A 266 -16.39 -11.52 20.00
N ASP A 267 -16.26 -12.67 19.33
CA ASP A 267 -16.54 -14.00 19.87
C ASP A 267 -15.33 -14.70 20.52
N ASP A 268 -14.08 -14.23 20.32
CA ASP A 268 -12.88 -14.91 20.82
C ASP A 268 -11.84 -13.94 21.44
N PRO A 269 -11.79 -13.83 22.79
CA PRO A 269 -10.84 -12.96 23.48
C PRO A 269 -9.38 -13.43 23.37
N THR A 270 -9.11 -14.63 22.85
CA THR A 270 -7.73 -15.13 22.66
C THR A 270 -7.01 -14.52 21.46
N THR A 271 -7.75 -13.81 20.60
CA THR A 271 -7.22 -13.22 19.37
C THR A 271 -6.57 -11.84 19.58
N TYR A 272 -6.82 -11.19 20.73
CA TYR A 272 -6.37 -9.83 21.04
C TYR A 272 -5.92 -9.65 22.50
N LEU A 273 -5.13 -8.60 22.76
CA LEU A 273 -4.59 -8.32 24.09
C LEU A 273 -5.67 -7.68 24.99
N CYS A 274 -6.22 -8.46 25.93
CA CYS A 274 -7.23 -8.00 26.88
C CYS A 274 -7.10 -8.66 28.26
N THR A 275 -7.78 -8.09 29.26
CA THR A 275 -7.78 -8.63 30.64
C THR A 275 -8.40 -10.01 30.70
N GLN A 276 -9.49 -10.24 29.95
CA GLN A 276 -10.21 -11.53 29.91
C GLN A 276 -9.31 -12.67 29.42
N PHE A 277 -8.45 -12.42 28.42
CA PHE A 277 -7.47 -13.40 27.96
C PHE A 277 -6.50 -13.82 29.07
N PHE A 278 -5.95 -12.85 29.82
CA PHE A 278 -5.04 -13.16 30.94
C PHE A 278 -5.76 -13.92 32.07
N GLU A 279 -7.02 -13.60 32.33
CA GLU A 279 -7.84 -14.34 33.31
C GLU A 279 -8.06 -15.79 32.86
N TRP A 280 -8.36 -16.04 31.59
CA TRP A 280 -8.52 -17.39 31.04
C TRP A 280 -7.23 -18.21 31.16
N ILE A 281 -6.08 -17.62 30.81
CA ILE A 281 -4.79 -18.30 30.99
C ILE A 281 -4.56 -18.64 32.46
N ALA A 282 -4.89 -17.74 33.39
CA ALA A 282 -4.78 -18.01 34.81
C ALA A 282 -5.73 -19.14 35.26
N GLN A 283 -7.00 -19.10 34.85
CA GLN A 283 -8.00 -20.14 35.14
C GLN A 283 -7.53 -21.53 34.72
N ILE A 284 -6.99 -21.65 33.49
CA ILE A 284 -6.45 -22.92 32.98
C ILE A 284 -5.37 -23.46 33.92
N GLN A 285 -4.48 -22.62 34.45
CA GLN A 285 -3.44 -23.07 35.37
C GLN A 285 -3.99 -23.48 36.74
N PHE A 286 -4.99 -22.79 37.27
CA PHE A 286 -5.64 -23.18 38.52
C PHE A 286 -6.34 -24.53 38.40
N VAL A 287 -7.04 -24.78 37.28
CA VAL A 287 -7.66 -26.09 37.00
C VAL A 287 -6.58 -27.18 36.88
N LYS A 288 -5.51 -26.94 36.13
CA LYS A 288 -4.37 -27.89 36.01
C LYS A 288 -3.72 -28.21 37.35
N CYS A 289 -3.67 -27.24 38.27
CA CYS A 289 -3.04 -27.38 39.58
C CYS A 289 -4.01 -27.82 40.69
N GLU A 290 -5.28 -28.14 40.41
CA GLU A 290 -6.28 -28.41 41.44
C GLU A 290 -5.87 -29.56 42.39
N HIS A 291 -5.41 -30.67 41.82
CA HIS A 291 -4.94 -31.83 42.60
C HIS A 291 -3.70 -31.49 43.43
N HIS A 292 -2.77 -30.71 42.87
CA HIS A 292 -1.59 -30.22 43.59
C HIS A 292 -1.97 -29.31 44.76
N ALA A 293 -2.90 -28.38 44.56
CA ALA A 293 -3.43 -27.51 45.60
C ALA A 293 -4.10 -28.32 46.72
N ALA A 294 -4.93 -29.31 46.37
CA ALA A 294 -5.57 -30.20 47.34
C ALA A 294 -4.57 -31.07 48.10
N GLY A 295 -3.48 -31.50 47.46
CA GLY A 295 -2.37 -32.22 48.09
C GLY A 295 -1.65 -31.34 49.12
N ARG A 296 -1.22 -30.13 48.72
CA ARG A 296 -0.55 -29.18 49.63
C ARG A 296 -1.44 -28.78 50.81
N ARG A 297 -2.72 -28.50 50.59
CA ARG A 297 -3.67 -28.20 51.69
C ARG A 297 -3.71 -29.33 52.73
N ARG A 298 -3.78 -30.58 52.27
CA ARG A 298 -3.78 -31.76 53.17
C ARG A 298 -2.46 -31.91 53.90
N ALA A 299 -1.33 -31.68 53.24
CA ALA A 299 -0.01 -31.72 53.84
C ALA A 299 0.16 -30.63 54.91
N ASP A 300 -0.23 -29.38 54.62
CA ASP A 300 -0.16 -28.26 55.56
C ASP A 300 -1.05 -28.50 56.79
N ILE A 301 -2.29 -28.95 56.60
CA ILE A 301 -3.20 -29.29 57.71
C ILE A 301 -2.62 -30.41 58.57
N ARG A 302 -2.01 -31.42 57.95
CA ARG A 302 -1.35 -32.52 58.68
C ARG A 302 -0.17 -31.98 59.49
N ALA A 303 0.73 -31.22 58.87
CA ALA A 303 1.91 -30.68 59.54
C ALA A 303 1.53 -29.74 60.71
N MET A 304 0.49 -28.90 60.54
CA MET A 304 -0.02 -28.08 61.63
C MET A 304 -0.58 -28.92 62.78
N ARG A 305 -1.30 -30.02 62.50
CA ARG A 305 -1.79 -30.94 63.54
C ARG A 305 -0.66 -31.69 64.24
N GLU A 306 0.34 -32.14 63.51
CA GLU A 306 1.54 -32.79 64.08
C GLU A 306 2.33 -31.80 64.96
N LEU A 307 2.45 -30.53 64.53
CA LEU A 307 3.05 -29.46 65.33
C LEU A 307 2.25 -29.17 66.61
N MET A 308 0.92 -29.16 66.53
CA MET A 308 0.05 -29.05 67.72
C MET A 308 0.26 -30.22 68.68
N GLY A 309 0.35 -31.45 68.17
CA GLY A 309 0.64 -32.63 68.97
C GLY A 309 1.99 -32.51 69.68
N LEU A 310 3.04 -32.11 68.96
CA LEU A 310 4.36 -31.88 69.56
C LEU A 310 4.32 -30.83 70.67
N ALA A 311 3.60 -29.72 70.48
CA ALA A 311 3.43 -28.69 71.50
C ALA A 311 2.71 -29.23 72.76
N ARG A 312 1.79 -30.18 72.59
CA ARG A 312 1.03 -30.83 73.68
C ARG A 312 1.74 -32.02 74.34
N GLY A 313 2.95 -32.37 73.90
CA GLY A 313 3.72 -33.49 74.46
C GLY A 313 3.45 -34.84 73.80
N GLU A 314 2.78 -34.88 72.65
CA GLU A 314 2.56 -36.12 71.87
C GLU A 314 3.88 -36.64 71.26
N PRO A 315 3.96 -37.96 70.95
CA PRO A 315 5.16 -38.55 70.35
C PRO A 315 5.47 -37.95 68.96
N VAL A 316 6.76 -37.86 68.64
CA VAL A 316 7.25 -37.37 67.35
C VAL A 316 6.70 -38.25 66.21
N PRO A 317 6.20 -37.65 65.11
CA PRO A 317 5.72 -38.42 63.97
C PRO A 317 6.80 -39.37 63.42
N ALA A 318 6.37 -40.53 62.92
CA ALA A 318 7.27 -41.57 62.41
C ALA A 318 8.17 -41.07 61.25
N SER A 319 7.71 -40.07 60.50
CA SER A 319 8.50 -39.33 59.53
C SER A 319 8.54 -37.86 59.93
N ALA A 320 9.69 -37.38 60.40
CA ALA A 320 9.87 -36.00 60.86
C ALA A 320 10.22 -35.03 59.72
N THR A 321 10.65 -35.53 58.56
CA THR A 321 11.07 -34.73 57.41
C THR A 321 9.98 -33.78 56.89
N PRO A 322 8.72 -34.23 56.66
CA PRO A 322 7.67 -33.34 56.18
C PRO A 322 7.35 -32.19 57.14
N LEU A 323 7.48 -32.44 58.45
CA LEU A 323 7.28 -31.42 59.47
C LEU A 323 8.47 -30.45 59.51
N ALA A 324 9.70 -30.93 59.39
CA ALA A 324 10.89 -30.07 59.27
C ALA A 324 10.81 -29.16 58.03
N ASP A 325 10.38 -29.69 56.88
CA ASP A 325 10.19 -28.93 55.64
C ASP A 325 9.10 -27.85 55.80
N PHE A 326 8.01 -28.18 56.51
CA PHE A 326 6.95 -27.23 56.86
C PHE A 326 7.47 -26.11 57.78
N LEU A 327 8.29 -26.43 58.77
CA LEU A 327 8.86 -25.43 59.69
C LEU A 327 9.80 -24.47 58.99
N ALA A 328 10.57 -24.95 58.01
CA ALA A 328 11.44 -24.12 57.18
C ALA A 328 10.64 -23.19 56.24
N THR A 329 9.45 -23.60 55.81
CA THR A 329 8.56 -22.80 54.96
C THR A 329 7.09 -22.91 55.39
N PRO A 330 6.70 -22.20 56.48
CA PRO A 330 5.35 -22.33 57.03
C PRO A 330 4.26 -21.89 56.06
N CYS A 331 3.05 -22.41 56.26
CA CYS A 331 1.94 -22.08 55.40
C CYS A 331 1.57 -20.58 55.46
N PRO A 332 1.04 -20.01 54.36
CA PRO A 332 0.70 -18.59 54.28
C PRO A 332 -0.27 -18.09 55.35
N GLU A 333 -1.21 -18.92 55.78
CA GLU A 333 -2.21 -18.59 56.81
C GLU A 333 -1.56 -18.36 58.17
N LEU A 334 -0.54 -19.16 58.51
CA LEU A 334 0.22 -18.99 59.74
C LEU A 334 1.10 -17.73 59.69
N LEU A 335 1.75 -17.47 58.55
CA LEU A 335 2.53 -16.25 58.32
C LEU A 335 1.68 -14.97 58.29
N LYS A 336 0.39 -15.08 57.97
CA LYS A 336 -0.56 -13.95 58.06
C LYS A 336 -0.97 -13.65 59.49
N ALA A 337 -1.23 -14.69 60.28
CA ALA A 337 -1.61 -14.55 61.68
C ALA A 337 -0.47 -13.94 62.50
N LEU A 338 0.76 -14.40 62.26
CA LEU A 338 1.97 -13.87 62.91
C LEU A 338 3.14 -13.87 61.90
N PRO A 339 3.47 -12.71 61.28
CA PRO A 339 4.54 -12.64 60.28
C PRO A 339 5.93 -13.06 60.78
N SER A 340 6.17 -12.97 62.08
CA SER A 340 7.40 -13.38 62.79
C SER A 340 7.31 -14.77 63.41
N VAL A 341 6.28 -15.56 63.10
CA VAL A 341 6.01 -16.86 63.75
C VAL A 341 7.21 -17.81 63.78
N THR A 342 8.03 -17.82 62.74
CA THR A 342 9.24 -18.66 62.69
C THR A 342 10.24 -18.30 63.78
N ALA A 343 10.46 -17.00 64.00
CA ALA A 343 11.34 -16.49 65.04
C ALA A 343 10.70 -16.59 66.42
N ASP A 344 9.44 -16.15 66.56
CA ASP A 344 8.72 -16.10 67.83
C ASP A 344 8.47 -17.49 68.42
N MET A 345 8.22 -18.49 67.56
CA MET A 345 7.99 -19.88 67.95
C MET A 345 9.25 -20.76 67.81
N ARG A 346 10.40 -20.14 67.48
CA ARG A 346 11.72 -20.77 67.35
C ARG A 346 11.70 -22.03 66.47
N PHE A 347 11.06 -21.93 65.30
CA PHE A 347 10.89 -23.05 64.37
C PHE A 347 12.22 -23.64 63.88
N ASP A 348 13.27 -22.82 63.77
CA ASP A 348 14.61 -23.30 63.39
C ASP A 348 15.18 -24.29 64.43
N ALA A 349 15.05 -23.96 65.72
CA ALA A 349 15.49 -24.83 66.81
C ALA A 349 14.66 -26.12 66.88
N LEU A 350 13.36 -26.05 66.56
CA LEU A 350 12.51 -27.23 66.46
C LEU A 350 12.90 -28.11 65.25
N ALA A 351 13.12 -27.50 64.08
CA ALA A 351 13.53 -28.22 62.89
C ALA A 351 14.87 -28.93 63.09
N GLU A 352 15.82 -28.29 63.77
CA GLU A 352 17.08 -28.91 64.19
C GLU A 352 16.84 -30.10 65.14
N ALA A 353 16.04 -29.91 66.20
CA ALA A 353 15.72 -30.98 67.15
C ALA A 353 15.13 -32.23 66.46
N LEU A 354 14.27 -32.03 65.46
CA LEU A 354 13.62 -33.12 64.71
C LEU A 354 14.60 -33.96 63.89
N THR A 355 15.78 -33.43 63.54
CA THR A 355 16.80 -34.17 62.77
C THR A 355 17.80 -34.93 63.65
N GLN A 356 17.82 -34.69 64.96
CA GLN A 356 18.75 -35.33 65.89
C GLN A 356 18.36 -36.78 66.27
N PRO A 357 19.30 -37.61 66.75
CA PRO A 357 19.04 -38.94 67.28
C PRO A 357 18.02 -38.93 68.43
N ARG A 358 17.36 -40.07 68.68
CA ARG A 358 16.20 -40.18 69.59
C ARG A 358 16.44 -39.67 71.01
N GLU A 359 17.63 -39.92 71.56
CA GLU A 359 17.99 -39.56 72.94
C GLU A 359 18.20 -38.05 73.09
N GLU A 360 18.92 -37.43 72.15
CA GLU A 360 19.16 -35.97 72.12
C GLU A 360 17.89 -35.18 71.74
N ARG A 361 17.08 -35.74 70.83
CA ARG A 361 15.81 -35.15 70.37
C ARG A 361 14.84 -34.90 71.51
N ALA A 362 14.72 -35.83 72.47
CA ALA A 362 13.78 -35.67 73.58
C ALA A 362 14.13 -34.43 74.43
N VAL A 363 15.40 -34.26 74.76
CA VAL A 363 15.91 -33.11 75.54
C VAL A 363 15.71 -31.79 74.78
N LEU A 364 16.02 -31.77 73.49
CA LEU A 364 15.87 -30.57 72.67
C LEU A 364 14.40 -30.18 72.47
N LEU A 365 13.48 -31.15 72.35
CA LEU A 365 12.05 -30.88 72.25
C LEU A 365 11.49 -30.30 73.56
N ASP A 366 11.93 -30.81 74.72
CA ASP A 366 11.52 -30.26 76.01
C ASP A 366 12.04 -28.83 76.21
N ASN A 367 13.28 -28.56 75.81
CA ASN A 367 13.85 -27.21 75.81
C ASN A 367 13.09 -26.26 74.88
N TRP A 368 12.68 -26.74 73.69
CA TRP A 368 11.87 -25.95 72.77
C TRP A 368 10.49 -25.63 73.36
N ARG A 369 9.78 -26.63 73.91
CA ARG A 369 8.48 -26.45 74.58
C ARG A 369 8.54 -25.45 75.72
N ALA A 370 9.57 -25.51 76.54
CA ALA A 370 9.80 -24.56 77.64
C ALA A 370 10.06 -23.12 77.15
N SER A 371 10.44 -22.95 75.88
CA SER A 371 10.75 -21.66 75.28
C SER A 371 9.60 -21.02 74.48
N ILE A 372 8.43 -21.65 74.44
CA ILE A 372 7.23 -21.14 73.78
C ILE A 372 6.01 -21.20 74.71
N TYR A 373 4.88 -20.59 74.32
CA TYR A 373 3.58 -20.75 74.98
C TYR A 373 2.71 -21.74 74.18
N PRO A 374 2.60 -23.02 74.60
CA PRO A 374 1.96 -24.07 73.81
C PRO A 374 0.49 -23.78 73.45
N GLU A 375 -0.29 -23.24 74.39
CA GLU A 375 -1.71 -22.93 74.19
C GLU A 375 -1.90 -21.86 73.11
N SER A 376 -1.04 -20.84 73.11
CA SER A 376 -1.06 -19.76 72.12
C SER A 376 -0.70 -20.27 70.73
N LEU A 377 0.31 -21.15 70.63
CA LEU A 377 0.66 -21.82 69.37
C LEU A 377 -0.48 -22.70 68.86
N CYS A 378 -1.11 -23.51 69.73
CA CYS A 378 -2.25 -24.33 69.35
C CYS A 378 -3.41 -23.50 68.81
N MET A 379 -3.77 -22.39 69.46
CA MET A 379 -4.82 -21.49 68.98
C MET A 379 -4.50 -20.90 67.59
N LEU A 380 -3.24 -20.47 67.38
CA LEU A 380 -2.79 -19.95 66.08
C LEU A 380 -2.89 -21.02 64.99
N LEU A 381 -2.50 -22.27 65.29
CA LEU A 381 -2.55 -23.39 64.36
C LEU A 381 -4.00 -23.80 64.04
N GLU A 382 -4.89 -23.82 65.03
CA GLU A 382 -6.33 -24.09 64.83
C GLU A 382 -6.98 -23.03 63.92
N GLY A 383 -6.69 -21.75 64.16
CA GLY A 383 -7.12 -20.66 63.29
C GLY A 383 -6.57 -20.77 61.87
N ALA A 384 -5.28 -21.09 61.72
CA ALA A 384 -4.65 -21.29 60.42
C ALA A 384 -5.27 -22.48 59.67
N ILE A 385 -5.52 -23.61 60.33
CA ILE A 385 -6.20 -24.78 59.75
C ILE A 385 -7.58 -24.40 59.21
N TYR A 386 -8.37 -23.67 60.00
CA TYR A 386 -9.69 -23.20 59.59
C TYR A 386 -9.61 -22.36 58.31
N HIS A 387 -8.65 -21.43 58.23
CA HIS A 387 -8.45 -20.60 57.03
C HIS A 387 -7.98 -21.41 55.82
N VAL A 388 -7.11 -22.43 56.00
CA VAL A 388 -6.68 -23.31 54.90
C VAL A 388 -7.87 -24.10 54.33
N GLN A 389 -8.78 -24.55 55.18
CA GLN A 389 -9.97 -25.29 54.76
C GLN A 389 -10.94 -24.43 53.94
N GLN A 390 -11.07 -23.15 54.30
CA GLN A 390 -11.95 -22.20 53.62
C GLN A 390 -11.33 -21.53 52.39
N TRP A 391 -10.04 -21.75 52.15
CA TRP A 391 -9.33 -21.08 51.05
C TRP A 391 -9.92 -21.45 49.68
N GLN A 392 -10.09 -20.41 48.85
CA GLN A 392 -10.50 -20.50 47.46
C GLN A 392 -9.43 -19.84 46.56
N PRO A 393 -9.17 -20.39 45.35
CA PRO A 393 -8.22 -19.82 44.42
C PRO A 393 -8.70 -18.44 43.94
N SER A 394 -7.76 -17.49 43.88
CA SER A 394 -7.99 -16.16 43.33
C SER A 394 -7.28 -16.07 41.98
N LEU A 395 -8.06 -15.86 40.91
CA LEU A 395 -7.56 -15.82 39.54
C LEU A 395 -6.55 -14.69 39.29
N PHE A 396 -6.62 -13.63 40.10
CA PHE A 396 -5.75 -12.47 39.99
C PHE A 396 -4.78 -12.38 41.18
N LEU A 397 -3.48 -12.46 40.87
CA LEU A 397 -2.43 -12.29 41.86
C LEU A 397 -1.79 -10.90 41.73
N ASN A 398 -2.26 -9.92 42.49
CA ASN A 398 -1.56 -8.64 42.66
C ASN A 398 -0.09 -8.87 43.02
N CYS A 399 0.79 -8.66 42.04
CA CYS A 399 2.21 -8.97 42.12
C CYS A 399 3.09 -7.75 41.84
N LEU A 400 2.53 -6.69 41.27
CA LEU A 400 3.20 -5.43 41.00
C LEU A 400 2.73 -4.31 41.93
N ARG A 401 3.64 -3.35 42.19
CA ARG A 401 3.37 -2.11 42.90
C ARG A 401 3.91 -0.93 42.11
N ARG A 402 3.08 0.11 41.96
CA ARG A 402 3.49 1.42 41.44
C ARG A 402 4.10 2.28 42.55
N HIS A 403 5.16 3.00 42.22
CA HIS A 403 5.88 3.92 43.11
C HIS A 403 5.79 5.35 42.60
N ALA A 404 5.71 6.32 43.52
CA ALA A 404 5.72 7.73 43.17
C ALA A 404 7.06 8.19 42.56
N LYS A 405 8.16 7.52 42.94
CA LYS A 405 9.50 7.72 42.38
C LYS A 405 9.95 6.44 41.68
N PRO A 406 10.95 6.49 40.78
CA PRO A 406 11.51 5.29 40.16
C PRO A 406 11.88 4.25 41.23
N ALA A 407 11.48 3.00 40.99
CA ALA A 407 11.74 1.91 41.91
C ALA A 407 13.24 1.61 41.98
N SER A 408 13.72 1.15 43.14
CA SER A 408 15.12 0.72 43.30
C SER A 408 15.45 -0.54 42.51
N ARG A 409 14.44 -1.38 42.27
CA ARG A 409 14.49 -2.57 41.40
C ARG A 409 13.30 -2.51 40.45
N PRO A 410 13.40 -1.73 39.36
CA PRO A 410 12.30 -1.58 38.42
C PRO A 410 12.09 -2.84 37.59
N LEU A 411 10.91 -2.96 36.98
CA LEU A 411 10.64 -3.95 35.94
C LEU A 411 11.58 -3.77 34.73
N PRO A 412 11.82 -4.83 33.94
CA PRO A 412 12.66 -4.72 32.75
C PRO A 412 12.06 -3.71 31.76
N GLN A 413 12.92 -2.97 31.06
CA GLN A 413 12.52 -1.98 30.07
C GLN A 413 11.90 -2.66 28.84
N GLN A 414 10.80 -2.11 28.32
CA GLN A 414 10.14 -2.65 27.12
C GLN A 414 11.03 -2.36 25.88
N GLY A 415 11.46 -3.42 25.18
CA GLY A 415 12.39 -3.27 24.06
C GLY A 415 11.80 -2.51 22.86
N TRP A 416 10.48 -2.57 22.68
CA TRP A 416 9.78 -2.00 21.52
C TRP A 416 9.17 -0.61 21.76
N VAL A 417 9.15 -0.11 23.00
CA VAL A 417 8.60 1.21 23.36
C VAL A 417 9.50 1.88 24.40
N ASP A 418 9.73 3.17 24.23
CA ASP A 418 10.42 4.02 25.21
C ASP A 418 9.42 4.54 26.26
N SER A 419 9.23 3.78 27.34
CA SER A 419 8.30 4.10 28.43
C SER A 419 9.04 4.32 29.75
N ALA A 420 9.18 5.58 30.17
CA ALA A 420 9.75 5.90 31.48
C ALA A 420 8.90 5.35 32.64
N GLU A 421 7.57 5.20 32.43
CA GLU A 421 6.64 4.73 33.46
C GLU A 421 6.98 3.32 33.95
N ILE A 422 7.56 2.43 33.12
CA ILE A 422 7.93 1.07 33.55
C ILE A 422 8.94 1.09 34.71
N GLY A 423 9.77 2.13 34.80
CA GLY A 423 10.73 2.36 35.88
C GLY A 423 10.08 2.63 37.23
N HIS A 424 8.78 2.97 37.27
CA HIS A 424 8.01 3.21 38.49
C HIS A 424 7.31 1.96 39.02
N TRP A 425 7.48 0.81 38.37
CA TRP A 425 6.86 -0.44 38.77
C TRP A 425 7.91 -1.41 39.30
N SER A 426 7.59 -2.11 40.38
CA SER A 426 8.37 -3.24 40.88
C SER A 426 7.46 -4.36 41.35
N PHE A 427 8.03 -5.53 41.60
CA PHE A 427 7.32 -6.57 42.32
C PHE A 427 7.01 -6.16 43.77
N VAL A 428 5.90 -6.67 44.31
CA VAL A 428 5.61 -6.61 45.75
C VAL A 428 6.69 -7.33 46.55
N SER A 429 6.80 -7.06 47.85
CA SER A 429 7.84 -7.69 48.67
C SER A 429 7.66 -9.22 48.72
N ARG A 430 8.77 -9.96 48.79
CA ARG A 430 8.74 -11.43 48.91
C ARG A 430 7.95 -11.88 50.14
N ALA A 431 8.03 -11.16 51.25
CA ALA A 431 7.26 -11.43 52.46
C ALA A 431 5.74 -11.28 52.22
N ALA A 432 5.30 -10.21 51.54
CA ALA A 432 3.89 -10.02 51.22
C ALA A 432 3.36 -11.13 50.28
N HIS A 433 4.18 -11.60 49.34
CA HIS A 433 3.83 -12.74 48.49
C HIS A 433 3.77 -14.06 49.26
N ALA A 434 4.72 -14.33 50.17
CA ALA A 434 4.75 -15.55 50.98
C ALA A 434 3.50 -15.71 51.88
N GLN A 435 2.89 -14.60 52.27
CA GLN A 435 1.63 -14.57 53.03
C GLN A 435 0.40 -14.94 52.17
N ARG A 436 0.55 -15.19 50.86
CA ARG A 436 -0.57 -15.53 49.97
C ARG A 436 -0.52 -16.98 49.53
N ARG A 437 -1.55 -17.76 49.91
CA ARG A 437 -1.77 -19.09 49.33
C ARG A 437 -2.23 -18.95 47.88
N THR A 438 -1.48 -19.60 47.00
CA THR A 438 -1.76 -19.65 45.56
C THR A 438 -2.31 -20.99 45.11
N GLY A 439 -1.84 -22.11 45.69
CA GLY A 439 -2.24 -23.45 45.25
C GLY A 439 -1.66 -23.86 43.89
N LEU A 440 -0.73 -23.08 43.33
CA LEU A 440 -0.10 -23.34 42.04
C LEU A 440 1.20 -24.12 42.22
N ASP A 441 1.53 -24.97 41.26
CA ASP A 441 2.89 -25.53 41.15
C ASP A 441 3.87 -24.46 40.59
N PRO A 442 5.19 -24.70 40.57
CA PRO A 442 6.14 -23.69 40.13
C PRO A 442 5.91 -23.18 38.69
N THR A 443 5.48 -24.06 37.78
CA THR A 443 5.14 -23.71 36.39
C THR A 443 3.89 -22.81 36.36
N GLY A 444 2.80 -23.25 36.99
CA GLY A 444 1.54 -22.51 37.05
C GLY A 444 1.70 -21.16 37.74
N LEU A 445 2.50 -21.09 38.81
CA LEU A 445 2.76 -19.84 39.54
C LEU A 445 3.45 -18.80 38.66
N ARG A 446 4.47 -19.20 37.88
CA ARG A 446 5.15 -18.30 36.93
C ARG A 446 4.18 -17.75 35.89
N ILE A 447 3.36 -18.61 35.29
CA ILE A 447 2.37 -18.23 34.29
C ILE A 447 1.34 -17.26 34.87
N VAL A 448 0.77 -17.55 36.04
CA VAL A 448 -0.25 -16.70 36.68
C VAL A 448 0.35 -15.37 37.13
N LEU A 449 1.59 -15.35 37.65
CA LEU A 449 2.26 -14.10 38.02
C LEU A 449 2.56 -13.23 36.81
N MET A 450 3.01 -13.81 35.68
CA MET A 450 3.17 -13.07 34.43
C MET A 450 1.83 -12.55 33.92
N SER A 451 0.79 -13.39 33.86
CA SER A 451 -0.56 -13.01 33.43
C SER A 451 -1.11 -11.86 34.28
N SER A 452 -0.95 -11.94 35.61
CA SER A 452 -1.37 -10.90 36.54
C SER A 452 -0.56 -9.61 36.37
N ALA A 453 0.75 -9.71 36.15
CA ALA A 453 1.60 -8.56 35.87
C ALA A 453 1.16 -7.84 34.58
N LEU A 454 0.91 -8.58 33.50
CA LEU A 454 0.43 -8.03 32.24
C LEU A 454 -0.97 -7.42 32.38
N MET A 455 -1.84 -8.04 33.16
CA MET A 455 -3.17 -7.50 33.48
C MET A 455 -3.08 -6.17 34.25
N GLN A 456 -2.20 -6.07 35.25
CA GLN A 456 -1.96 -4.83 36.00
C GLN A 456 -1.42 -3.71 35.12
N LEU A 457 -0.44 -4.01 34.27
CA LEU A 457 0.13 -3.04 33.33
C LEU A 457 -0.89 -2.64 32.25
N SER A 458 -1.76 -3.56 31.82
CA SER A 458 -2.82 -3.27 30.84
C SER A 458 -3.90 -2.35 31.40
N ALA A 459 -4.28 -2.53 32.67
CA ALA A 459 -5.30 -1.71 33.34
C ALA A 459 -4.92 -0.22 33.44
N GLU A 460 -3.63 0.10 33.49
CA GLU A 460 -3.12 1.49 33.52
C GLU A 460 -3.21 2.19 32.16
N GLY A 461 -3.47 1.45 31.06
CA GLY A 461 -3.69 2.00 29.72
C GLY A 461 -2.46 2.52 28.96
N ASN A 462 -1.31 2.67 29.64
CA ASN A 462 -0.13 3.34 29.08
C ASN A 462 0.95 2.40 28.50
N PHE A 463 0.87 1.09 28.73
CA PHE A 463 1.97 0.14 28.42
C PHE A 463 1.83 -0.62 27.11
N PHE A 464 0.60 -0.93 26.69
CA PHE A 464 0.31 -1.69 25.47
C PHE A 464 -0.57 -0.85 24.53
N VAL A 465 -0.09 0.34 24.20
CA VAL A 465 -0.83 1.29 23.36
C VAL A 465 -0.79 0.82 21.90
N PRO A 466 -1.94 0.67 21.21
CA PRO A 466 -1.97 0.28 19.81
C PRO A 466 -1.23 1.27 18.92
N GLY A 467 -0.44 0.78 17.96
CA GLY A 467 0.26 1.62 16.99
C GLY A 467 1.39 2.47 17.60
N VAL A 468 2.05 1.95 18.63
CA VAL A 468 3.19 2.61 19.29
C VAL A 468 4.41 1.70 19.28
N MET A 469 5.49 2.19 18.71
CA MET A 469 6.79 1.51 18.74
C MET A 469 7.95 2.49 18.64
N ARG A 470 9.17 2.04 18.95
CA ARG A 470 10.39 2.85 18.86
C ARG A 470 10.73 3.24 17.43
N CYS A 471 11.20 4.48 17.26
CA CYS A 471 11.56 5.03 15.97
C CYS A 471 12.71 4.25 15.30
N GLU A 472 13.68 3.73 16.05
CA GLU A 472 14.81 3.01 15.46
C GLU A 472 14.37 1.71 14.77
N MET A 473 13.49 0.94 15.42
CA MET A 473 12.95 -0.30 14.88
C MET A 473 12.12 -0.03 13.62
N MET A 474 11.21 0.95 13.70
CA MET A 474 10.38 1.32 12.55
C MET A 474 11.23 1.80 11.38
N PHE A 475 12.23 2.66 11.64
CA PHE A 475 13.05 3.24 10.57
C PHE A 475 13.83 2.18 9.79
N THR A 476 14.48 1.24 10.48
CA THR A 476 15.26 0.17 9.85
C THR A 476 14.40 -0.66 8.91
N GLU A 477 13.25 -1.16 9.39
CA GLU A 477 12.36 -1.97 8.56
C GLU A 477 11.76 -1.18 7.40
N CYS A 478 11.41 0.09 7.63
CA CYS A 478 10.91 0.95 6.56
C CYS A 478 11.97 1.19 5.47
N GLN A 479 13.25 1.38 5.82
CA GLN A 479 14.31 1.57 4.81
C GLN A 479 14.50 0.31 3.96
N ASN A 480 14.56 -0.86 4.60
CA ASN A 480 14.64 -2.14 3.89
C ASN A 480 13.45 -2.30 2.92
N HIS A 481 12.24 -1.98 3.40
CA HIS A 481 11.02 -2.05 2.59
C HIS A 481 11.03 -1.06 1.42
N ILE A 482 11.51 0.17 1.63
CA ILE A 482 11.69 1.15 0.56
C ILE A 482 12.61 0.60 -0.53
N HIS A 483 13.71 -0.04 -0.17
CA HIS A 483 14.64 -0.63 -1.15
C HIS A 483 13.96 -1.72 -1.98
N VAL A 484 13.29 -2.67 -1.33
CA VAL A 484 12.59 -3.77 -1.98
C VAL A 484 11.46 -3.26 -2.89
N ALA A 485 10.60 -2.38 -2.37
CA ALA A 485 9.49 -1.80 -3.13
C ALA A 485 9.98 -0.95 -4.31
N THR A 486 11.09 -0.21 -4.15
CA THR A 486 11.71 0.55 -5.25
C THR A 486 12.26 -0.37 -6.33
N HIS A 487 12.95 -1.45 -5.94
CA HIS A 487 13.46 -2.44 -6.88
C HIS A 487 12.30 -3.08 -7.65
N ALA A 488 11.25 -3.50 -6.96
CA ALA A 488 10.06 -4.09 -7.57
C ALA A 488 9.36 -3.16 -8.55
N TYR A 489 9.12 -1.90 -8.14
CA TYR A 489 8.53 -0.89 -9.00
C TYR A 489 9.35 -0.70 -10.29
N LYS A 490 10.68 -0.62 -10.18
CA LYS A 490 11.57 -0.49 -11.34
C LYS A 490 11.56 -1.75 -12.21
N ALA A 491 11.61 -2.93 -11.60
CA ALA A 491 11.59 -4.21 -12.31
C ALA A 491 10.27 -4.37 -13.10
N LEU A 492 9.13 -4.12 -12.47
CA LEU A 492 7.81 -4.18 -13.10
C LEU A 492 7.66 -3.11 -14.19
N SER A 493 8.19 -1.90 -13.97
CA SER A 493 8.21 -0.85 -15.00
C SER A 493 9.03 -1.27 -16.22
N ASN A 494 10.21 -1.85 -16.00
CA ASN A 494 11.08 -2.36 -17.07
C ASN A 494 10.47 -3.55 -17.79
N GLN A 495 9.75 -4.42 -17.08
CA GLN A 495 9.01 -5.55 -17.67
C GLN A 495 7.83 -5.07 -18.52
N MET A 496 7.15 -4.01 -18.12
CA MET A 496 6.02 -3.44 -18.86
C MET A 496 6.47 -2.72 -20.14
N TRP A 497 7.67 -2.14 -20.13
CA TRP A 497 8.18 -1.28 -21.21
C TRP A 497 8.15 -1.92 -22.61
N PRO A 498 8.62 -3.17 -22.84
CA PRO A 498 8.54 -3.82 -24.15
C PRO A 498 7.12 -3.96 -24.70
N PHE A 499 6.12 -4.09 -23.84
CA PHE A 499 4.72 -4.21 -24.26
C PHE A 499 4.13 -2.84 -24.62
N LEU A 500 4.63 -1.77 -24.02
CA LEU A 500 4.20 -0.40 -24.31
C LEU A 500 4.87 0.19 -25.56
N VAL A 501 5.75 -0.53 -26.25
CA VAL A 501 6.44 0.00 -27.44
C VAL A 501 5.46 0.40 -28.54
N GLY A 502 4.32 -0.28 -28.69
CA GLY A 502 3.28 0.09 -29.67
C GLY A 502 2.30 1.17 -29.19
N GLU A 503 2.33 1.50 -27.90
CA GLU A 503 1.38 2.43 -27.28
C GLU A 503 1.43 3.85 -27.89
N PRO A 504 2.60 4.45 -28.17
CA PRO A 504 2.66 5.74 -28.85
C PRO A 504 1.97 5.75 -30.21
N TRP A 505 2.10 4.66 -30.99
CA TRP A 505 1.42 4.54 -32.27
C TRP A 505 -0.09 4.43 -32.10
N ARG A 506 -0.55 3.58 -31.17
CA ARG A 506 -1.97 3.45 -30.83
C ARG A 506 -2.56 4.81 -30.42
N ALA A 507 -1.92 5.52 -29.50
CA ALA A 507 -2.38 6.82 -29.02
C ALA A 507 -2.42 7.86 -30.15
N CYS A 508 -1.38 7.97 -30.98
CA CYS A 508 -1.36 8.85 -32.15
C CYS A 508 -2.51 8.52 -33.12
N ARG A 509 -2.73 7.24 -33.40
CA ARG A 509 -3.78 6.76 -34.30
C ARG A 509 -5.16 7.10 -33.76
N ASP A 510 -5.43 6.76 -32.50
CA ASP A 510 -6.72 6.96 -31.85
C ASP A 510 -7.04 8.46 -31.73
N GLN A 511 -6.06 9.29 -31.37
CA GLN A 511 -6.23 10.75 -31.30
C GLN A 511 -6.46 11.38 -32.68
N LEU A 512 -5.85 10.85 -33.73
CA LEU A 512 -6.10 11.30 -35.09
C LEU A 512 -7.47 10.82 -35.63
N LEU A 513 -7.94 9.64 -35.22
CA LEU A 513 -9.31 9.19 -35.51
C LEU A 513 -10.36 10.00 -34.74
N GLN A 514 -9.98 10.60 -33.61
CA GLN A 514 -10.78 11.51 -32.79
C GLN A 514 -10.37 12.98 -33.02
N TRP A 515 -10.02 13.34 -34.25
CA TRP A 515 -9.49 14.66 -34.59
C TRP A 515 -10.46 15.83 -34.36
N GLN A 516 -11.78 15.59 -34.32
CA GLN A 516 -12.79 16.63 -34.16
C GLN A 516 -12.70 17.27 -32.77
N GLY A 517 -12.60 18.60 -32.70
CA GLY A 517 -12.42 19.33 -31.43
C GLY A 517 -11.01 19.24 -30.85
N SER A 518 -10.09 18.52 -31.49
CA SER A 518 -8.67 18.43 -31.09
C SER A 518 -7.84 19.59 -31.65
N HIS A 519 -6.59 19.74 -31.18
CA HIS A 519 -5.67 20.75 -31.73
C HIS A 519 -5.25 20.48 -33.18
N VAL A 520 -5.35 19.24 -33.67
CA VAL A 520 -5.03 18.90 -35.07
C VAL A 520 -6.21 19.09 -36.03
N GLU A 521 -7.39 19.47 -35.55
CA GLU A 521 -8.62 19.53 -36.37
C GLU A 521 -8.42 20.37 -37.64
N ASN A 522 -7.88 21.58 -37.49
CA ASN A 522 -7.69 22.49 -38.62
C ASN A 522 -6.66 21.95 -39.63
N ASP A 523 -5.66 21.20 -39.18
CA ASP A 523 -4.65 20.61 -40.06
C ASP A 523 -5.24 19.43 -40.85
N VAL A 524 -6.02 18.58 -40.19
CA VAL A 524 -6.75 17.48 -40.83
C VAL A 524 -7.70 18.03 -41.89
N ARG A 525 -8.48 19.08 -41.58
CA ARG A 525 -9.38 19.72 -42.54
C ARG A 525 -8.64 20.32 -43.73
N ARG A 526 -7.50 20.98 -43.49
CA ARG A 526 -6.64 21.53 -44.55
C ARG A 526 -6.03 20.45 -45.44
N ALA A 527 -5.72 19.27 -44.89
CA ALA A 527 -5.27 18.14 -45.69
C ALA A 527 -6.42 17.58 -46.54
N GLY A 528 -7.59 17.36 -45.93
CA GLY A 528 -8.78 16.83 -46.62
C GLY A 528 -9.29 17.74 -47.75
N ALA A 529 -9.23 19.06 -47.58
CA ALA A 529 -9.65 20.04 -48.60
C ALA A 529 -8.88 19.92 -49.93
N LEU A 530 -7.69 19.31 -49.95
CA LEU A 530 -6.95 19.05 -51.19
C LEU A 530 -7.67 18.05 -52.10
N LEU A 531 -8.51 17.19 -51.52
CA LEU A 531 -9.28 16.16 -52.23
C LEU A 531 -10.67 16.66 -52.67
N GLN A 532 -10.92 17.98 -52.57
CA GLN A 532 -12.13 18.61 -53.09
C GLN A 532 -12.24 18.38 -54.61
N GLY A 533 -13.37 17.85 -55.09
CA GLY A 533 -13.54 17.44 -56.49
C GLY A 533 -13.53 15.94 -56.76
N PHE A 534 -13.31 15.12 -55.73
CA PHE A 534 -13.43 13.66 -55.78
C PHE A 534 -14.46 13.13 -54.77
N SER A 535 -15.13 12.02 -55.11
CA SER A 535 -16.00 11.29 -54.18
C SER A 535 -15.20 10.33 -53.30
N MET A 536 -15.78 9.88 -52.18
CA MET A 536 -15.09 8.88 -51.35
C MET A 536 -14.94 7.55 -52.08
N ASN A 537 -15.91 7.19 -52.92
CA ASN A 537 -15.82 5.97 -53.71
C ASN A 537 -14.72 6.04 -54.77
N GLU A 538 -14.49 7.21 -55.40
CA GLU A 538 -13.33 7.43 -56.28
C GLU A 538 -12.01 7.27 -55.52
N ILE A 539 -11.89 7.89 -54.33
CA ILE A 539 -10.67 7.81 -53.51
C ILE A 539 -10.42 6.38 -53.02
N ALA A 540 -11.44 5.73 -52.46
CA ALA A 540 -11.34 4.37 -51.92
C ALA A 540 -11.09 3.34 -53.02
N SER A 541 -11.79 3.40 -54.16
CA SER A 541 -11.57 2.47 -55.27
C SER A 541 -10.16 2.56 -55.85
N ARG A 542 -9.53 3.74 -55.80
CA ARG A 542 -8.15 3.96 -56.25
C ARG A 542 -7.11 3.45 -55.26
N PHE A 543 -7.29 3.69 -53.96
CA PHE A 543 -6.22 3.51 -52.96
C PHE A 543 -6.46 2.41 -51.90
N LEU A 544 -7.66 1.82 -51.81
CA LEU A 544 -7.92 0.72 -50.87
C LEU A 544 -7.16 -0.54 -51.30
N VAL A 545 -6.22 -0.98 -50.47
CA VAL A 545 -5.31 -2.09 -50.76
C VAL A 545 -6.10 -3.41 -50.72
N GLY A 546 -6.28 -4.07 -51.87
CA GLY A 546 -6.98 -5.36 -51.94
C GLY A 546 -7.41 -5.88 -53.32
N ARG A 547 -7.23 -5.14 -54.42
CA ARG A 547 -7.60 -5.60 -55.77
C ARG A 547 -6.57 -5.22 -56.84
N GLY A 548 -5.79 -6.19 -57.34
CA GLY A 548 -5.13 -6.12 -58.66
C GLY A 548 -3.86 -5.24 -58.76
N PRO A 549 -3.43 -4.82 -59.97
CA PRO A 549 -2.08 -4.33 -60.31
C PRO A 549 -1.82 -2.92 -59.75
N VAL A 550 -1.78 -2.83 -58.43
CA VAL A 550 -1.78 -1.59 -57.62
C VAL A 550 -0.36 -1.24 -57.13
N VAL A 551 0.59 -2.18 -57.19
CA VAL A 551 1.92 -2.05 -56.59
C VAL A 551 2.78 -0.93 -57.21
N GLU A 552 2.80 -0.81 -58.55
CA GLU A 552 3.60 0.21 -59.26
C GLU A 552 2.94 1.60 -59.22
N MET A 553 1.63 1.65 -59.09
CA MET A 553 0.85 2.88 -58.98
C MET A 553 0.98 3.48 -57.57
N CYS A 554 0.85 2.63 -56.53
CA CYS A 554 1.10 3.03 -55.16
C CYS A 554 2.56 3.45 -54.90
N SER A 555 3.54 2.88 -55.60
CA SER A 555 4.94 3.29 -55.43
C SER A 555 5.21 4.71 -55.97
N ASN A 556 4.58 5.10 -57.09
CA ASN A 556 4.67 6.45 -57.63
C ASN A 556 4.04 7.49 -56.70
N VAL A 557 2.81 7.26 -56.22
CA VAL A 557 2.13 8.17 -55.29
C VAL A 557 2.88 8.28 -53.96
N ALA A 558 3.39 7.15 -53.43
CA ALA A 558 4.23 7.14 -52.24
C ALA A 558 5.52 7.96 -52.44
N SER A 559 6.15 7.85 -53.60
CA SER A 559 7.34 8.64 -53.95
C SER A 559 7.01 10.14 -54.02
N MET A 560 5.93 10.53 -54.70
CA MET A 560 5.47 11.92 -54.77
C MET A 560 5.20 12.50 -53.38
N ALA A 561 4.46 11.77 -52.55
CA ALA A 561 4.16 12.18 -51.18
C ALA A 561 5.46 12.34 -50.37
N ARG A 562 6.39 11.39 -50.46
CA ARG A 562 7.69 11.44 -49.77
C ARG A 562 8.51 12.68 -50.15
N HIS A 563 8.47 13.13 -51.40
CA HIS A 563 9.17 14.34 -51.84
C HIS A 563 8.58 15.62 -51.23
N LYS A 564 7.28 15.60 -50.94
CA LYS A 564 6.51 16.72 -50.37
C LYS A 564 6.55 16.76 -48.83
N MET A 565 6.97 15.66 -48.18
CA MET A 565 7.03 15.56 -46.72
C MET A 565 8.22 16.33 -46.13
N VAL A 566 7.96 17.04 -45.02
CA VAL A 566 9.00 17.70 -44.21
C VAL A 566 9.82 16.66 -43.45
N HIS A 567 9.15 15.81 -42.69
CA HIS A 567 9.73 14.63 -42.05
C HIS A 567 9.56 13.44 -42.98
N LYS A 568 10.66 12.91 -43.51
CA LYS A 568 10.63 11.82 -44.50
C LYS A 568 10.67 10.45 -43.80
N PRO A 569 9.98 9.42 -44.33
CA PRO A 569 10.18 8.05 -43.89
C PRO A 569 11.61 7.60 -44.17
N GLU A 570 12.11 6.71 -43.32
CA GLU A 570 13.39 6.05 -43.50
C GLU A 570 13.45 5.29 -44.85
N PRO A 571 14.61 5.23 -45.54
CA PRO A 571 14.72 4.72 -46.90
C PRO A 571 14.16 3.31 -47.15
N HIS A 572 14.14 2.47 -46.11
CA HIS A 572 13.69 1.07 -46.18
C HIS A 572 12.29 0.85 -45.59
N TYR A 573 11.65 1.89 -45.05
CA TYR A 573 10.30 1.77 -44.52
C TYR A 573 9.31 1.95 -45.66
N GLY A 574 8.87 0.85 -46.28
CA GLY A 574 7.84 0.86 -47.33
C GLY A 574 6.40 0.77 -46.79
N GLU A 575 6.24 0.23 -45.58
CA GLU A 575 4.94 -0.05 -44.96
C GLU A 575 4.18 1.22 -44.52
N TRP A 576 4.85 2.38 -44.42
CA TRP A 576 4.18 3.63 -44.02
C TRP A 576 3.03 4.02 -44.94
N PHE A 577 3.16 3.78 -46.25
CA PHE A 577 2.16 4.21 -47.22
C PHE A 577 0.82 3.47 -47.02
N PRO A 578 0.76 2.12 -47.06
CA PRO A 578 -0.49 1.41 -46.83
C PRO A 578 -1.06 1.70 -45.43
N MET A 579 -0.23 1.75 -44.38
CA MET A 579 -0.69 2.08 -43.03
C MET A 579 -1.30 3.49 -42.93
N LEU A 580 -0.72 4.48 -43.61
CA LEU A 580 -1.23 5.85 -43.58
C LEU A 580 -2.53 5.97 -44.38
N VAL A 581 -2.68 5.23 -45.48
CA VAL A 581 -3.91 5.16 -46.27
C VAL A 581 -5.04 4.54 -45.43
N GLU A 582 -4.77 3.42 -44.76
CA GLU A 582 -5.73 2.78 -43.85
C GLU A 582 -6.19 3.72 -42.72
N LEU A 583 -5.31 4.57 -42.21
CA LEU A 583 -5.64 5.58 -41.21
C LEU A 583 -6.43 6.77 -41.81
N LEU A 584 -6.05 7.22 -43.00
CA LEU A 584 -6.60 8.43 -43.62
C LEU A 584 -8.01 8.23 -44.18
N LEU A 585 -8.32 7.08 -44.77
CA LEU A 585 -9.63 6.85 -45.40
C LEU A 585 -10.82 7.01 -44.43
N PRO A 586 -10.79 6.45 -43.20
CA PRO A 586 -11.83 6.70 -42.20
C PRO A 586 -11.95 8.18 -41.82
N ILE A 587 -10.83 8.90 -41.71
CA ILE A 587 -10.81 10.33 -41.37
C ILE A 587 -11.49 11.15 -42.48
N LEU A 588 -11.19 10.85 -43.74
CA LEU A 588 -11.81 11.51 -44.89
C LEU A 588 -13.32 11.21 -44.97
N ALA A 589 -13.73 9.97 -44.67
CA ALA A 589 -15.14 9.60 -44.59
C ALA A 589 -15.86 10.41 -43.49
N GLN A 590 -15.32 10.45 -42.27
CA GLN A 590 -15.86 11.23 -41.16
C GLN A 590 -15.92 12.73 -41.47
N LEU A 591 -14.90 13.29 -42.14
CA LEU A 591 -14.88 14.69 -42.53
C LEU A 591 -16.06 15.03 -43.45
N ARG A 592 -16.41 14.12 -44.36
CA ARG A 592 -17.52 14.30 -45.29
C ARG A 592 -18.88 14.05 -44.65
N GLU A 593 -18.99 13.05 -43.79
CA GLU A 593 -20.18 12.83 -42.97
C GLU A 593 -20.49 14.05 -42.10
N SER A 594 -19.45 14.71 -41.54
CA SER A 594 -19.61 15.92 -40.72
C SER A 594 -20.24 17.12 -41.46
N VAL A 595 -20.28 17.07 -42.80
CA VAL A 595 -20.87 18.09 -43.67
C VAL A 595 -22.07 17.55 -44.48
N GLY A 596 -22.58 16.36 -44.14
CA GLY A 596 -23.75 15.75 -44.77
C GLY A 596 -23.51 15.21 -46.17
N LEU A 597 -22.27 14.96 -46.57
CA LEU A 597 -21.92 14.43 -47.89
C LEU A 597 -21.83 12.91 -47.89
N GLY A 598 -22.70 12.24 -48.66
CA GLY A 598 -22.62 10.81 -48.92
C GLY A 598 -21.36 10.39 -49.70
N PRO A 599 -21.09 9.06 -49.80
CA PRO A 599 -19.86 8.51 -50.37
C PRO A 599 -19.69 8.76 -51.87
N ASP A 600 -20.79 8.84 -52.62
CA ASP A 600 -20.80 9.07 -54.08
C ASP A 600 -20.79 10.55 -54.49
N LEU A 601 -21.09 11.45 -53.55
CA LEU A 601 -21.16 12.88 -53.87
C LEU A 601 -19.76 13.45 -54.06
N VAL A 602 -19.63 14.51 -54.85
CA VAL A 602 -18.38 15.27 -54.94
C VAL A 602 -18.51 16.50 -54.05
N ALA A 603 -17.50 16.75 -53.21
CA ALA A 603 -17.49 17.93 -52.36
C ALA A 603 -17.26 19.19 -53.21
N ASP A 604 -18.07 20.23 -52.98
CA ASP A 604 -17.91 21.52 -53.65
C ASP A 604 -16.60 22.18 -53.17
N PRO A 605 -15.65 22.51 -54.08
CA PRO A 605 -14.37 23.13 -53.73
C PRO A 605 -14.48 24.48 -53.02
N VAL A 606 -15.53 25.25 -53.32
CA VAL A 606 -15.79 26.52 -52.64
C VAL A 606 -16.29 26.26 -51.23
N ALA A 607 -17.22 25.31 -51.07
CA ALA A 607 -17.74 24.93 -49.75
C ALA A 607 -16.65 24.42 -48.82
N GLU A 608 -15.77 23.53 -49.28
CA GLU A 608 -14.70 22.96 -48.47
C GLU A 608 -13.64 24.00 -48.06
N ALA A 609 -13.23 24.88 -48.97
CA ALA A 609 -12.32 25.97 -48.64
C ALA A 609 -12.92 26.93 -47.61
N LEU A 610 -14.22 27.23 -47.70
CA LEU A 610 -14.94 28.06 -46.73
C LEU A 610 -15.05 27.39 -45.36
N ARG A 611 -15.32 26.07 -45.32
CA ARG A 611 -15.42 25.26 -44.09
C ARG A 611 -14.09 25.09 -43.34
N LEU A 612 -12.95 25.52 -43.91
CA LEU A 612 -11.69 25.62 -43.15
C LEU A 612 -11.81 26.59 -41.97
N LEU A 613 -12.69 27.59 -42.03
CA LEU A 613 -12.97 28.48 -40.92
C LEU A 613 -14.06 27.93 -39.99
N LYS A 614 -13.76 27.90 -38.69
CA LYS A 614 -14.72 27.48 -37.67
C LYS A 614 -16.00 28.30 -37.70
N SER A 615 -15.89 29.62 -37.88
CA SER A 615 -17.03 30.53 -37.98
C SER A 615 -17.98 30.20 -39.12
N VAL A 616 -17.52 29.54 -40.19
CA VAL A 616 -18.38 29.07 -41.29
C VAL A 616 -18.95 27.67 -41.03
N ARG A 617 -18.19 26.81 -40.33
CA ARG A 617 -18.67 25.48 -39.94
C ARG A 617 -19.85 25.55 -38.99
N ASP A 618 -19.71 26.38 -37.97
CA ASP A 618 -20.68 26.52 -36.88
C ASP A 618 -21.85 27.44 -37.26
N TRP A 619 -21.75 28.14 -38.39
CA TRP A 619 -22.76 29.07 -38.88
C TRP A 619 -24.07 28.38 -39.24
N LEU A 620 -25.18 28.98 -38.83
CA LEU A 620 -26.54 28.62 -39.25
C LEU A 620 -27.13 29.72 -40.13
N PRO A 621 -28.03 29.41 -41.08
CA PRO A 621 -28.69 30.43 -41.89
C PRO A 621 -29.39 31.52 -41.07
N ALA A 622 -29.85 31.20 -39.86
CA ALA A 622 -30.45 32.15 -38.93
C ALA A 622 -29.48 33.26 -38.45
N ASP A 623 -28.15 33.02 -38.47
CA ASP A 623 -27.14 33.94 -37.96
C ASP A 623 -26.84 35.11 -38.92
N GLY A 624 -27.39 35.09 -40.14
CA GLY A 624 -27.20 36.14 -41.14
C GLY A 624 -25.89 36.01 -41.93
N ASP A 625 -25.39 37.12 -42.49
CA ASP A 625 -24.15 37.11 -43.28
C ASP A 625 -22.91 36.80 -42.43
N VAL A 626 -22.03 35.92 -42.92
CA VAL A 626 -20.76 35.61 -42.24
C VAL A 626 -19.70 36.65 -42.57
N ARG A 627 -19.01 37.16 -41.55
CA ARG A 627 -17.89 38.10 -41.70
C ARG A 627 -16.58 37.39 -41.41
N ILE A 628 -15.67 37.44 -42.38
CA ILE A 628 -14.31 36.93 -42.27
C ILE A 628 -13.37 38.12 -42.39
N THR A 629 -12.51 38.31 -41.40
CA THR A 629 -11.49 39.36 -41.47
C THR A 629 -10.47 39.04 -42.55
N ALA A 630 -9.85 40.08 -43.13
CA ALA A 630 -8.75 39.87 -44.07
C ALA A 630 -7.66 38.98 -43.44
N GLY A 631 -7.32 39.19 -42.16
CA GLY A 631 -6.33 38.40 -41.43
C GLY A 631 -6.65 36.90 -41.39
N GLU A 632 -7.90 36.54 -41.07
CA GLU A 632 -8.36 35.13 -41.08
C GLU A 632 -8.25 34.50 -42.47
N ALA A 633 -8.60 35.25 -43.53
CA ALA A 633 -8.45 34.78 -44.90
C ALA A 633 -6.97 34.64 -45.30
N TYR A 634 -6.10 35.58 -44.92
CA TYR A 634 -4.66 35.51 -45.22
C TYR A 634 -3.94 34.39 -44.49
N ALA A 635 -4.43 33.98 -43.32
CA ALA A 635 -3.91 32.84 -42.58
C ALA A 635 -4.16 31.49 -43.28
N LEU A 636 -5.07 31.45 -44.26
CA LEU A 636 -5.45 30.26 -45.02
C LEU A 636 -5.31 30.52 -46.54
N PRO A 637 -4.14 30.23 -47.14
CA PRO A 637 -3.86 30.53 -48.54
C PRO A 637 -4.91 29.98 -49.51
N GLU A 638 -5.40 28.76 -49.26
CA GLU A 638 -6.45 28.11 -50.05
C GLU A 638 -7.74 28.93 -50.04
N LEU A 639 -8.20 29.34 -48.86
CA LEU A 639 -9.39 30.18 -48.69
C LEU A 639 -9.22 31.55 -49.36
N LYS A 640 -8.08 32.23 -49.15
CA LYS A 640 -7.78 33.50 -49.81
C LYS A 640 -7.90 33.39 -51.33
N SER A 641 -7.33 32.33 -51.90
CA SER A 641 -7.35 32.12 -53.36
C SER A 641 -8.78 31.95 -53.89
N VAL A 642 -9.64 31.25 -53.14
CA VAL A 642 -11.05 31.05 -53.48
C VAL A 642 -11.83 32.35 -53.37
N LEU A 643 -11.69 33.10 -52.27
CA LEU A 643 -12.38 34.38 -52.05
C LEU A 643 -12.01 35.42 -53.11
N MET A 644 -10.71 35.53 -53.46
CA MET A 644 -10.24 36.40 -54.52
C MET A 644 -10.84 36.02 -55.87
N ARG A 645 -10.80 34.71 -56.22
CA ARG A 645 -11.36 34.21 -57.49
C ARG A 645 -12.86 34.46 -57.60
N LEU A 646 -13.61 34.24 -56.53
CA LEU A 646 -15.05 34.49 -56.49
C LEU A 646 -15.36 35.98 -56.68
N ARG A 647 -14.59 36.86 -56.04
CA ARG A 647 -14.72 38.30 -56.21
C ARG A 647 -14.40 38.74 -57.63
N ASP A 648 -13.30 38.26 -58.19
CA ASP A 648 -12.85 38.64 -59.54
C ASP A 648 -13.83 38.12 -60.61
N LYS A 649 -14.57 37.04 -60.33
CA LYS A 649 -15.68 36.54 -61.14
C LYS A 649 -17.03 37.24 -60.88
N GLY A 650 -17.08 38.23 -59.98
CA GLY A 650 -18.32 38.93 -59.63
C GLY A 650 -19.37 38.06 -58.92
N SER A 651 -18.94 37.01 -58.21
CA SER A 651 -19.85 36.09 -57.52
C SER A 651 -20.67 36.81 -56.44
N PRO A 652 -22.00 36.59 -56.36
CA PRO A 652 -22.85 37.18 -55.33
C PRO A 652 -22.56 36.60 -53.93
N LEU A 653 -21.82 35.49 -53.85
CA LEU A 653 -21.47 34.84 -52.58
C LEU A 653 -20.58 35.71 -51.70
N VAL A 654 -19.71 36.53 -52.28
CA VAL A 654 -18.67 37.24 -51.52
C VAL A 654 -18.61 38.72 -51.87
N ARG A 655 -18.51 39.57 -50.84
CA ARG A 655 -18.27 41.00 -50.97
C ARG A 655 -17.09 41.42 -50.11
N PHE A 656 -16.10 42.08 -50.70
CA PHE A 656 -14.96 42.61 -49.96
C PHE A 656 -15.22 44.08 -49.61
N VAL A 657 -15.43 44.38 -48.32
CA VAL A 657 -15.81 45.72 -47.85
C VAL A 657 -15.05 46.05 -46.59
N ARG A 658 -14.81 47.34 -46.36
CA ARG A 658 -14.42 47.87 -45.05
C ARG A 658 -15.66 48.30 -44.27
N PRO A 659 -16.08 47.59 -43.20
CA PRO A 659 -17.25 47.98 -42.42
C PRO A 659 -17.09 49.40 -41.84
N LYS A 660 -18.19 50.17 -41.75
CA LYS A 660 -18.17 51.49 -41.10
C LYS A 660 -17.71 51.31 -39.64
N ARG A 661 -16.63 52.00 -39.25
CA ARG A 661 -15.92 51.91 -37.95
C ARG A 661 -14.94 50.74 -37.76
N SER A 662 -14.63 49.94 -38.80
CA SER A 662 -13.57 48.93 -38.74
C SER A 662 -12.25 49.44 -39.32
N SER A 663 -11.13 49.19 -38.63
CA SER A 663 -9.79 49.44 -39.16
C SER A 663 -9.37 48.43 -40.23
N VAL A 664 -10.03 47.26 -40.31
CA VAL A 664 -9.64 46.12 -41.16
C VAL A 664 -10.70 45.83 -42.22
N ASN A 665 -10.25 45.47 -43.43
CA ASN A 665 -11.11 44.97 -44.50
C ASN A 665 -11.68 43.58 -44.15
N CYS A 666 -12.92 43.32 -44.55
CA CYS A 666 -13.59 42.05 -44.31
C CYS A 666 -14.18 41.49 -45.60
N TRP A 667 -14.16 40.16 -45.69
CA TRP A 667 -14.98 39.40 -46.62
C TRP A 667 -16.33 39.15 -45.97
N ILE A 668 -17.40 39.57 -46.64
CA ILE A 668 -18.78 39.32 -46.22
C ILE A 668 -19.35 38.25 -47.13
N LEU A 669 -19.73 37.11 -46.56
CA LEU A 669 -20.39 36.03 -47.27
C LEU A 669 -21.90 36.24 -47.20
N ASN A 670 -22.55 36.30 -48.36
CA ASN A 670 -24.00 36.46 -48.44
C ASN A 670 -24.71 35.21 -47.90
N ARG A 671 -25.65 35.40 -46.97
CA ARG A 671 -26.41 34.31 -46.32
C ARG A 671 -27.02 33.30 -47.30
N ASP A 672 -27.78 33.78 -48.29
CA ASP A 672 -28.61 32.91 -49.14
C ASP A 672 -27.74 32.12 -50.14
N GLU A 673 -26.68 32.74 -50.64
CA GLU A 673 -25.68 32.07 -51.48
C GLU A 673 -24.81 31.10 -50.67
N LEU A 674 -24.45 31.46 -49.44
CA LEU A 674 -23.66 30.59 -48.56
C LEU A 674 -24.45 29.35 -48.15
N ALA A 675 -25.74 29.49 -47.84
CA ALA A 675 -26.65 28.37 -47.57
C ALA A 675 -26.69 27.40 -48.76
N ARG A 676 -26.83 27.92 -49.99
CA ARG A 676 -26.79 27.11 -51.22
C ARG A 676 -25.47 26.37 -51.41
N VAL A 677 -24.34 27.04 -51.20
CA VAL A 677 -23.00 26.44 -51.37
C VAL A 677 -22.72 25.40 -50.28
N LEU A 678 -23.19 25.63 -49.05
CA LEU A 678 -22.97 24.72 -47.93
C LEU A 678 -24.02 23.60 -47.80
N ASN A 679 -25.07 23.60 -48.63
CA ASN A 679 -26.26 22.75 -48.49
C ASN A 679 -26.87 22.83 -47.07
N LYS A 680 -27.06 24.04 -46.56
CA LYS A 680 -27.62 24.32 -45.22
C LYS A 680 -28.96 25.06 -45.28
#